data_AF-A0A0L6TZU7-F1
#
_entry.id   AF-A0A0L6TZU7-F1
#
_cell.length_a   1.000
_cell.length_b   1.000
_cell.length_c   1.000
_cell.angle_alpha   90.00
_cell.angle_beta   90.00
_cell.angle_gamma   90.00
#
_symmetry.space_group_name_H-M   'P 1'
#
loop_
_entity.id
_entity.type
_entity.pdbx_description
1 polymer ?
#
loop_
_entity_poly.entity_id
_entity_poly.type
_entity_poly.pdbx_seq_one_letter_code
_entity_poly.pdbx_strand_id
1 'polypeptide(L)'
;MNIKVGTRGSTLARVQSQWLIDVLAKAHPQIKFEMVIIKTKGDLVQDKPLDKIGDKGLFTKELEDALLSGVIHMAIHSMKDMPSQLPEGLMLTLPTVREDPRDVLLTPHKIDSLAALPQGAVVATGSKRRISQLKKLRPDVEIVGIRGNIDTRIRKMQEQKLDGIILAAAGLKRIGRFVDDAYETVALPEKTFIPAPAQGILAVEIRADNELVKDLMKAISDPDTIVQMNGERSFLKTLNGSCHIPVGAYVEMKNESIKIYGLYGLEDMSRVVTRSIEGPPEEAEALGKELGLECYKAVHTKPGKVYLAGGGCGDPGLLTVKAMGVLKRADVIVYDALVNESFLNEAKEGAEIVYVGKRAGNHAMPQEDINALLIEKGLEGKTVLRLKGGDPYVFGRGGEEGEDLYDADVPFEVIPGITSVIGGLAYAGIPITHRDCVSSFHVITGHLKSNAYDGSSDLDWPVLGKLKGTIVFLMGVKNLKKICAELVKNGMDAQMPVAVVHRASTPYQRVVVGNLETIYEIATDAKITAPSLIVVGEVVNKREKLRFFDEKPLFGKTIIVTRSREQSSQMSEKIVELGGNPIEYPTIKIVPINEAACDEKVKELDKYTHIVFTSINGVEIFFDSLKRSGKDARAFGKLHITAIGEGTKNSLLSRGLTADFVPDKYVGEELVNGLAPLLTKDSRVLIPRSKNARIYVVQELSKICPVDEIQSYETIREDHVTVDPLEMLKNKEIDYITFTSSTTVEFFVEKIGAQHLAAINAAKCVSIGPQTSKKCLELGIGVDIEAEQYTIQGMLDAILKDTEK
;
A
#
# COMPACT_ATOMS: atom_id res chain seq x y z
N MET A 1 -11.59 -20.22 -64.20
CA MET A 1 -11.10 -18.93 -63.64
C MET A 1 -9.67 -19.13 -63.15
N ASN A 2 -8.76 -18.15 -63.29
CA ASN A 2 -7.35 -18.32 -62.92
C ASN A 2 -6.95 -17.31 -61.82
N ILE A 3 -6.56 -17.80 -60.64
CA ILE A 3 -6.14 -16.99 -59.49
C ILE A 3 -4.62 -17.07 -59.34
N LYS A 4 -3.97 -15.91 -59.44
CA LYS A 4 -2.52 -15.76 -59.23
C LYS A 4 -2.19 -15.59 -57.75
N VAL A 5 -1.36 -16.49 -57.21
CA VAL A 5 -0.98 -16.58 -55.79
C VAL A 5 0.47 -16.17 -55.62
N GLY A 6 0.71 -15.01 -55.02
CA GLY A 6 2.04 -14.50 -54.72
C GLY A 6 2.72 -15.25 -53.57
N THR A 7 4.00 -15.55 -53.73
CA THR A 7 4.83 -16.14 -52.69
C THR A 7 6.29 -15.71 -52.81
N ARG A 8 7.04 -15.85 -51.72
CA ARG A 8 8.50 -15.64 -51.70
C ARG A 8 9.24 -16.83 -52.31
N GLY A 9 10.48 -16.59 -52.74
CA GLY A 9 11.32 -17.64 -53.35
C GLY A 9 11.85 -18.71 -52.38
N SER A 10 11.78 -18.49 -51.06
CA SER A 10 12.32 -19.44 -50.08
C SER A 10 11.60 -20.80 -50.14
N THR A 11 12.30 -21.90 -49.84
CA THR A 11 11.72 -23.26 -49.83
C THR A 11 10.48 -23.35 -48.95
N LEU A 12 10.53 -22.80 -47.73
CA LEU A 12 9.39 -22.81 -46.82
C LEU A 12 8.19 -22.04 -47.39
N ALA A 13 8.42 -20.85 -47.96
CA ALA A 13 7.33 -20.04 -48.53
C ALA A 13 6.65 -20.75 -49.71
N ARG A 14 7.43 -21.36 -50.61
CA ARG A 14 6.89 -22.14 -51.73
C ARG A 14 6.07 -23.34 -51.26
N VAL A 15 6.57 -24.08 -50.27
CA VAL A 15 5.85 -25.22 -49.68
C VAL A 15 4.56 -24.78 -48.98
N GLN A 16 4.58 -23.67 -48.24
CA GLN A 16 3.39 -23.08 -47.61
C GLN A 16 2.34 -22.70 -48.65
N SER A 17 2.78 -22.05 -49.73
CA SER A 17 1.89 -21.64 -50.81
C SER A 17 1.32 -22.81 -51.58
N GLN A 18 2.14 -23.82 -51.88
CA GLN A 18 1.67 -25.02 -52.57
C GLN A 18 0.63 -25.76 -51.71
N TRP A 19 0.91 -25.94 -50.42
CA TRP A 19 -0.03 -26.59 -49.51
C TRP A 19 -1.40 -25.89 -49.51
N LEU A 20 -1.43 -24.55 -49.40
CA LEU A 20 -2.69 -23.83 -49.39
C LEU A 20 -3.40 -23.88 -50.76
N ILE A 21 -2.64 -23.81 -51.85
CA ILE A 21 -3.17 -24.00 -53.20
C ILE A 21 -3.84 -25.36 -53.34
N ASP A 22 -3.21 -26.43 -52.83
CA ASP A 22 -3.76 -27.79 -52.90
C ASP A 22 -5.06 -27.91 -52.09
N VAL A 23 -5.11 -27.28 -50.91
CA VAL A 23 -6.33 -27.20 -50.07
C VAL A 23 -7.44 -26.44 -50.81
N LEU A 24 -7.13 -25.29 -51.40
CA LEU A 24 -8.09 -24.47 -52.15
C LEU A 24 -8.57 -25.17 -53.43
N ALA A 25 -7.68 -25.80 -54.19
CA ALA A 25 -8.02 -26.54 -55.40
C ALA A 25 -8.90 -27.75 -55.11
N LYS A 26 -8.70 -28.41 -53.96
CA LYS A 26 -9.56 -29.50 -53.50
C LYS A 26 -10.97 -29.01 -53.12
N ALA A 27 -11.06 -27.86 -52.45
CA ALA A 27 -12.34 -27.25 -52.08
C ALA A 27 -13.09 -26.64 -53.27
N HIS A 28 -12.35 -26.16 -54.28
CA HIS A 28 -12.88 -25.43 -55.44
C HIS A 28 -12.28 -25.94 -56.77
N PRO A 29 -12.65 -27.15 -57.25
CA PRO A 29 -12.04 -27.78 -58.43
C PRO A 29 -12.18 -26.99 -59.75
N GLN A 30 -13.15 -26.08 -59.81
CA GLN A 30 -13.43 -25.22 -60.96
C GLN A 30 -12.46 -24.03 -61.10
N ILE A 31 -11.63 -23.78 -60.10
CA ILE A 31 -10.69 -22.66 -60.07
C ILE A 31 -9.27 -23.18 -60.26
N LYS A 32 -8.55 -22.57 -61.20
CA LYS A 32 -7.13 -22.82 -61.40
C LYS A 32 -6.33 -21.83 -60.57
N PHE A 33 -5.35 -22.32 -59.83
CA PHE A 33 -4.42 -21.50 -59.04
C PHE A 33 -3.04 -21.54 -59.68
N GLU A 34 -2.42 -20.37 -59.82
CA GLU A 34 -1.10 -20.19 -60.44
C GLU A 34 -0.17 -19.52 -59.42
N MET A 35 0.92 -20.19 -59.03
CA MET A 35 1.89 -19.64 -58.10
C MET A 35 2.83 -18.65 -58.82
N VAL A 36 2.95 -17.44 -58.27
CA VAL A 36 3.83 -16.38 -58.78
C VAL A 36 4.90 -16.08 -57.73
N ILE A 37 6.16 -16.38 -58.06
CA ILE A 37 7.29 -16.16 -57.16
C ILE A 37 7.78 -14.71 -57.31
N ILE A 38 7.78 -13.97 -56.20
CA ILE A 38 8.26 -12.58 -56.11
C ILE A 38 9.46 -12.55 -55.16
N LYS A 39 10.58 -11.98 -55.62
CA LYS A 39 11.79 -11.80 -54.80
C LYS A 39 11.62 -10.55 -53.94
N THR A 40 11.82 -10.68 -52.63
CA THR A 40 11.72 -9.56 -51.68
C THR A 40 13.10 -9.07 -51.25
N LYS A 41 13.21 -7.82 -50.77
CA LYS A 41 14.47 -7.26 -50.26
C LYS A 41 15.08 -8.08 -49.11
N GLY A 42 14.25 -8.66 -48.25
CA GLY A 42 14.70 -9.52 -47.17
C GLY A 42 15.36 -10.83 -47.62
N ASP A 43 15.11 -11.28 -48.87
CA ASP A 43 15.81 -12.43 -49.45
C ASP A 43 17.22 -12.07 -49.96
N LEU A 44 17.46 -10.78 -50.25
CA LEU A 44 18.72 -10.25 -50.79
C LEU A 44 19.73 -9.81 -49.72
N VAL A 45 19.26 -9.44 -48.52
CA VAL A 45 20.12 -8.94 -47.43
C VAL A 45 20.29 -10.02 -46.36
N GLN A 46 21.39 -10.78 -46.42
CA GLN A 46 21.66 -11.88 -45.48
C GLN A 46 22.76 -11.56 -44.43
N ASP A 47 23.47 -10.43 -44.61
CA ASP A 47 24.76 -10.18 -43.93
C ASP A 47 24.68 -9.23 -42.73
N LYS A 48 23.49 -8.73 -42.38
CA LYS A 48 23.28 -7.78 -41.27
C LYS A 48 22.27 -8.29 -40.24
N PRO A 49 22.44 -7.96 -38.93
CA PRO A 49 21.43 -8.15 -37.87
C PRO A 49 20.05 -7.55 -38.23
N LEU A 50 18.94 -8.15 -37.77
CA LEU A 50 17.54 -7.84 -38.20
C LEU A 50 17.13 -6.57 -37.46
N ASP A 51 17.51 -6.52 -36.19
CA ASP A 51 17.61 -5.40 -35.25
C ASP A 51 18.35 -4.17 -35.79
N LYS A 52 19.16 -4.29 -36.86
CA LYS A 52 19.83 -3.15 -37.51
C LYS A 52 19.24 -2.78 -38.88
N ILE A 53 18.16 -3.42 -39.30
CA ILE A 53 17.49 -3.18 -40.59
C ILE A 53 16.06 -2.75 -40.28
N GLY A 54 15.76 -1.45 -40.44
CA GLY A 54 14.48 -0.83 -40.08
C GLY A 54 13.23 -1.65 -40.45
N ASP A 55 12.32 -1.76 -39.49
CA ASP A 55 11.43 -2.90 -39.23
C ASP A 55 10.04 -2.85 -39.91
N LYS A 56 9.90 -2.29 -41.12
CA LYS A 56 8.60 -2.26 -41.82
C LYS A 56 8.66 -2.86 -43.21
N GLY A 57 8.07 -4.05 -43.35
CA GLY A 57 7.74 -4.66 -44.65
C GLY A 57 8.90 -5.34 -45.39
N LEU A 58 10.00 -5.69 -44.71
CA LEU A 58 11.21 -6.27 -45.34
C LEU A 58 10.91 -7.53 -46.20
N PHE A 59 9.87 -8.28 -45.81
CA PHE A 59 9.47 -9.53 -46.46
C PHE A 59 8.09 -9.49 -47.12
N THR A 60 7.34 -8.38 -47.00
CA THR A 60 5.95 -8.28 -47.46
C THR A 60 5.77 -7.21 -48.54
N LYS A 61 6.59 -6.14 -48.55
CA LYS A 61 6.38 -4.98 -49.41
C LYS A 61 6.24 -5.29 -50.91
N GLU A 62 7.12 -6.12 -51.47
CA GLU A 62 7.03 -6.44 -52.90
C GLU A 62 5.79 -7.29 -53.25
N LEU A 63 5.26 -8.06 -52.29
CA LEU A 63 4.01 -8.79 -52.45
C LEU A 63 2.80 -7.85 -52.31
N GLU A 64 2.84 -6.91 -51.37
CA GLU A 64 1.83 -5.86 -51.17
C GLU A 64 1.69 -4.99 -52.43
N ASP A 65 2.81 -4.54 -53.01
CA ASP A 65 2.82 -3.76 -54.27
C ASP A 65 2.22 -4.57 -55.44
N ALA A 66 2.47 -5.89 -55.48
CA ALA A 66 1.93 -6.78 -56.50
C ALA A 66 0.43 -7.05 -56.32
N LEU A 67 -0.09 -7.04 -55.08
CA LEU A 67 -1.52 -7.12 -54.79
C LEU A 67 -2.25 -5.84 -55.22
N LEU A 68 -1.72 -4.69 -54.84
CA LEU A 68 -2.30 -3.37 -55.14
C LEU A 68 -2.33 -3.08 -56.64
N SER A 69 -1.26 -3.46 -57.36
CA SER A 69 -1.20 -3.34 -58.83
C SER A 69 -2.01 -4.42 -59.58
N GLY A 70 -2.57 -5.42 -58.87
CA GLY A 70 -3.35 -6.50 -59.47
C GLY A 70 -2.53 -7.55 -60.24
N VAL A 71 -1.20 -7.55 -60.09
CA VAL A 71 -0.31 -8.57 -60.66
C VAL A 71 -0.61 -9.95 -60.07
N ILE A 72 -0.93 -9.98 -58.77
CA ILE A 72 -1.41 -11.16 -58.03
C ILE A 72 -2.75 -10.87 -57.38
N HIS A 73 -3.51 -11.92 -57.07
CA HIS A 73 -4.85 -11.81 -56.48
C HIS A 73 -4.86 -12.09 -54.97
N MET A 74 -3.90 -12.87 -54.50
CA MET A 74 -3.66 -13.18 -53.09
C MET A 74 -2.17 -13.42 -52.85
N ALA A 75 -1.67 -13.13 -51.65
CA ALA A 75 -0.31 -13.42 -51.22
C ALA A 75 -0.33 -14.28 -49.95
N ILE A 76 0.61 -15.22 -49.83
CA ILE A 76 0.66 -16.17 -48.72
C ILE A 76 1.89 -15.90 -47.86
N HIS A 77 1.67 -15.76 -46.55
CA HIS A 77 2.68 -15.44 -45.57
C HIS A 77 2.55 -16.36 -44.35
N SER A 78 3.58 -16.38 -43.50
CA SER A 78 3.42 -16.87 -42.13
C SER A 78 2.82 -15.75 -41.27
N MET A 79 1.75 -16.02 -40.52
CA MET A 79 1.01 -14.96 -39.81
C MET A 79 1.88 -14.20 -38.79
N LYS A 80 2.84 -14.88 -38.17
CA LYS A 80 3.80 -14.28 -37.23
C LYS A 80 4.73 -13.23 -37.87
N ASP A 81 4.88 -13.26 -39.19
CA ASP A 81 5.70 -12.30 -39.94
C ASP A 81 4.86 -11.12 -40.45
N MET A 82 3.52 -11.17 -40.30
CA MET A 82 2.63 -10.10 -40.72
C MET A 82 2.61 -8.98 -39.68
N PRO A 83 2.75 -7.70 -40.09
CA PRO A 83 2.65 -6.57 -39.18
C PRO A 83 1.27 -6.48 -38.53
N SER A 84 1.17 -5.73 -37.43
CA SER A 84 -0.11 -5.47 -36.74
C SER A 84 -1.03 -4.55 -37.54
N GLN A 85 -0.49 -3.71 -38.42
CA GLN A 85 -1.21 -2.86 -39.36
C GLN A 85 -0.79 -3.18 -40.80
N LEU A 86 -1.77 -3.35 -41.69
CA LEU A 86 -1.54 -3.53 -43.12
C LEU A 86 -1.61 -2.19 -43.87
N PRO A 87 -1.05 -2.11 -45.08
CA PRO A 87 -1.26 -0.97 -45.98
C PRO A 87 -2.74 -0.73 -46.30
N GLU A 88 -3.09 0.52 -46.59
CA GLU A 88 -4.45 0.87 -47.02
C GLU A 88 -4.84 0.11 -48.29
N GLY A 89 -6.07 -0.40 -48.33
CA GLY A 89 -6.59 -1.19 -49.45
C GLY A 89 -6.25 -2.69 -49.41
N LEU A 90 -5.46 -3.16 -48.43
CA LEU A 90 -5.18 -4.59 -48.21
C LEU A 90 -5.86 -5.11 -46.94
N MET A 91 -6.15 -6.41 -46.90
CA MET A 91 -6.67 -7.10 -45.71
C MET A 91 -6.20 -8.55 -45.63
N LEU A 92 -6.23 -9.11 -44.41
CA LEU A 92 -6.07 -10.54 -44.18
C LEU A 92 -7.43 -11.24 -44.26
N THR A 93 -7.49 -12.41 -44.91
CA THR A 93 -8.69 -13.26 -44.88
C THR A 93 -8.75 -14.11 -43.61
N LEU A 94 -9.83 -14.88 -43.46
CA LEU A 94 -9.93 -15.90 -42.41
C LEU A 94 -8.80 -16.94 -42.56
N PRO A 95 -8.19 -17.39 -41.43
CA PRO A 95 -7.11 -18.37 -41.43
C PRO A 95 -7.63 -19.79 -41.65
N THR A 96 -6.76 -20.65 -42.18
CA THR A 96 -6.94 -22.11 -42.20
C THR A 96 -6.46 -22.75 -40.89
N VAL A 97 -6.63 -24.06 -40.75
CA VAL A 97 -6.17 -24.82 -39.57
C VAL A 97 -4.72 -24.49 -39.19
N ARG A 98 -4.51 -24.21 -37.90
CA ARG A 98 -3.19 -23.96 -37.31
C ARG A 98 -2.34 -25.22 -37.27
N GLU A 99 -1.11 -25.11 -37.74
CA GLU A 99 -0.08 -26.14 -37.50
C GLU A 99 0.58 -25.93 -36.12
N ASP A 100 1.26 -26.95 -35.60
CA ASP A 100 1.94 -26.95 -34.30
C ASP A 100 2.63 -25.61 -33.93
N PRO A 101 2.09 -24.88 -32.92
CA PRO A 101 2.56 -23.55 -32.59
C PRO A 101 3.87 -23.55 -31.82
N ARG A 102 4.30 -24.71 -31.30
CA ARG A 102 5.43 -24.82 -30.39
C ARG A 102 6.74 -24.40 -31.05
N ASP A 103 7.64 -23.89 -30.22
CA ASP A 103 9.05 -23.89 -30.55
C ASP A 103 9.65 -25.27 -30.24
N VAL A 104 10.67 -25.65 -30.99
CA VAL A 104 11.43 -26.88 -30.78
C VAL A 104 12.91 -26.55 -30.67
N LEU A 105 13.59 -27.26 -29.79
CA LEU A 105 15.04 -27.36 -29.78
C LEU A 105 15.44 -28.50 -30.72
N LEU A 106 16.19 -28.18 -31.77
CA LEU A 106 16.96 -29.18 -32.51
C LEU A 106 18.32 -29.32 -31.85
N THR A 107 18.72 -30.54 -31.54
CA THR A 107 19.98 -30.79 -30.84
C THR A 107 20.64 -32.08 -31.34
N PRO A 108 21.98 -32.13 -31.45
CA PRO A 108 22.67 -33.40 -31.72
C PRO A 108 22.61 -34.37 -30.53
N HIS A 109 22.23 -33.89 -29.35
CA HIS A 109 22.12 -34.70 -28.14
C HIS A 109 20.86 -35.58 -28.18
N LYS A 110 21.00 -36.85 -27.81
CA LYS A 110 19.86 -37.79 -27.69
C LYS A 110 19.15 -37.58 -26.36
N ILE A 111 18.33 -36.54 -26.31
CA ILE A 111 17.59 -36.07 -25.12
C ILE A 111 16.12 -35.84 -25.44
N ASP A 112 15.26 -35.86 -24.43
CA ASP A 112 13.81 -35.69 -24.56
C ASP A 112 13.28 -34.35 -24.04
N SER A 113 14.14 -33.55 -23.38
CA SER A 113 13.74 -32.35 -22.66
C SER A 113 14.85 -31.29 -22.63
N LEU A 114 14.46 -30.03 -22.52
CA LEU A 114 15.39 -28.90 -22.40
C LEU A 114 16.29 -29.00 -21.14
N ALA A 115 15.76 -29.58 -20.06
CA ALA A 115 16.50 -29.77 -18.81
C ALA A 115 17.70 -30.72 -18.97
N ALA A 116 17.60 -31.69 -19.88
CA ALA A 116 18.66 -32.68 -20.13
C ALA A 116 19.82 -32.15 -21.00
N LEU A 117 19.76 -30.90 -21.49
CA LEU A 117 20.91 -30.27 -22.15
C LEU A 117 22.11 -30.18 -21.19
N PRO A 118 23.35 -30.40 -21.68
CA PRO A 118 24.56 -30.23 -20.88
C PRO A 118 24.62 -28.87 -20.16
N GLN A 119 25.26 -28.83 -18.99
CA GLN A 119 25.51 -27.57 -18.29
C GLN A 119 26.42 -26.68 -19.14
N GLY A 120 26.06 -25.40 -19.29
CA GLY A 120 26.82 -24.47 -20.13
C GLY A 120 26.70 -24.71 -21.64
N ALA A 121 25.70 -25.48 -22.09
CA ALA A 121 25.45 -25.73 -23.51
C ALA A 121 25.31 -24.43 -24.32
N VAL A 122 25.77 -24.45 -25.58
CA VAL A 122 25.70 -23.31 -26.51
C VAL A 122 24.52 -23.49 -27.46
N VAL A 123 23.44 -22.73 -27.23
CA VAL A 123 22.19 -22.80 -28.02
C VAL A 123 22.03 -21.56 -28.88
N ALA A 124 21.74 -21.73 -30.17
CA ALA A 124 21.62 -20.61 -31.09
C ALA A 124 20.17 -20.19 -31.40
N THR A 125 19.89 -18.90 -31.24
CA THR A 125 18.64 -18.26 -31.65
C THR A 125 18.83 -16.76 -31.82
N GLY A 126 18.20 -16.19 -32.85
CA GLY A 126 18.19 -14.73 -33.07
C GLY A 126 16.96 -14.00 -32.50
N SER A 127 16.05 -14.71 -31.83
CA SER A 127 14.79 -14.14 -31.35
C SER A 127 14.88 -13.76 -29.89
N LYS A 128 14.77 -12.46 -29.55
CA LYS A 128 14.78 -12.00 -28.15
C LYS A 128 13.73 -12.67 -27.27
N ARG A 129 12.54 -12.97 -27.82
CA ARG A 129 11.50 -13.78 -27.15
C ARG A 129 12.01 -15.15 -26.70
N ARG A 130 12.81 -15.83 -27.53
CA ARG A 130 13.36 -17.14 -27.20
C ARG A 130 14.53 -17.01 -26.23
N ILE A 131 15.36 -15.98 -26.41
CA ILE A 131 16.51 -15.69 -25.55
C ILE A 131 16.07 -15.47 -24.10
N SER A 132 15.09 -14.58 -23.88
CA SER A 132 14.62 -14.26 -22.52
C SER A 132 14.02 -15.48 -21.80
N GLN A 133 13.23 -16.29 -22.51
CA GLN A 133 12.63 -17.48 -21.93
C GLN A 133 13.66 -18.58 -21.66
N LEU A 134 14.63 -18.77 -22.56
CA LEU A 134 15.69 -19.74 -22.37
C LEU A 134 16.57 -19.36 -21.16
N LYS A 135 16.94 -18.08 -21.01
CA LYS A 135 17.70 -17.60 -19.84
C LYS A 135 16.93 -17.75 -18.54
N LYS A 136 15.60 -17.61 -18.56
CA LYS A 136 14.77 -17.85 -17.37
C LYS A 136 14.75 -19.33 -16.97
N LEU A 137 14.67 -20.25 -17.93
CA LEU A 137 14.60 -21.69 -17.68
C LEU A 137 15.97 -22.35 -17.45
N ARG A 138 17.00 -21.86 -18.12
CA ARG A 138 18.39 -22.35 -18.09
C ARG A 138 19.37 -21.17 -18.08
N PRO A 139 19.56 -20.50 -16.92
CA PRO A 139 20.47 -19.34 -16.81
C PRO A 139 21.91 -19.64 -17.25
N ASP A 140 22.33 -20.90 -17.09
CA ASP A 140 23.65 -21.43 -17.41
C ASP A 140 23.94 -21.56 -18.91
N VAL A 141 22.91 -21.70 -19.76
CA VAL A 141 23.08 -21.91 -21.21
C VAL A 141 23.66 -20.66 -21.87
N GLU A 142 24.69 -20.83 -22.69
CA GLU A 142 25.24 -19.78 -23.53
C GLU A 142 24.39 -19.62 -24.79
N ILE A 143 24.12 -18.38 -25.19
CA ILE A 143 23.24 -18.09 -26.31
C ILE A 143 23.98 -17.31 -27.39
N VAL A 144 23.98 -17.86 -28.60
CA VAL A 144 24.62 -17.24 -29.78
C VAL A 144 23.59 -16.89 -30.86
N GLY A 145 23.85 -15.82 -31.61
CA GLY A 145 22.97 -15.39 -32.69
C GLY A 145 23.08 -16.29 -33.92
N ILE A 146 21.95 -16.61 -34.56
CA ILE A 146 21.92 -17.38 -35.81
C ILE A 146 20.95 -16.81 -36.84
N ARG A 147 21.36 -16.86 -38.12
CA ARG A 147 20.60 -16.39 -39.29
C ARG A 147 20.67 -17.37 -40.45
N GLY A 148 19.70 -17.22 -41.35
CA GLY A 148 19.52 -18.04 -42.54
C GLY A 148 18.14 -18.69 -42.57
N ASN A 149 17.84 -19.37 -43.67
CA ASN A 149 16.70 -20.28 -43.76
C ASN A 149 16.94 -21.54 -42.90
N ILE A 150 15.94 -22.43 -42.81
CA ILE A 150 16.00 -23.61 -41.93
C ILE A 150 17.23 -24.48 -42.23
N ASP A 151 17.45 -24.86 -43.49
CA ASP A 151 18.59 -25.72 -43.89
C ASP A 151 19.94 -25.06 -43.56
N THR A 152 20.07 -23.74 -43.76
CA THR A 152 21.29 -23.01 -43.41
C THR A 152 21.54 -23.00 -41.91
N ARG A 153 20.49 -22.92 -41.09
CA ARG A 153 20.62 -22.95 -39.63
C ARG A 153 21.00 -24.33 -39.12
N ILE A 154 20.40 -25.39 -39.67
CA ILE A 154 20.76 -26.79 -39.35
C ILE A 154 22.23 -27.05 -39.72
N ARG A 155 22.66 -26.62 -40.92
CA ARG A 155 24.06 -26.74 -41.34
C ARG A 155 25.01 -25.99 -40.39
N LYS A 156 24.68 -24.75 -40.02
CA LYS A 156 25.47 -23.96 -39.05
C LYS A 156 25.55 -24.64 -37.68
N MET A 157 24.48 -25.28 -37.21
CA MET A 157 24.51 -26.06 -35.96
C MET A 157 25.59 -27.13 -36.00
N GLN A 158 25.71 -27.85 -37.11
CA GLN A 158 26.71 -28.90 -37.31
C GLN A 158 28.12 -28.33 -37.51
N GLU A 159 28.30 -27.37 -38.42
CA GLU A 159 29.59 -26.76 -38.75
C GLU A 159 30.21 -26.02 -37.56
N GLN A 160 29.39 -25.33 -36.77
CA GLN A 160 29.82 -24.54 -35.61
C GLN A 160 29.77 -25.35 -34.30
N LYS A 161 29.43 -26.65 -34.36
CA LYS A 161 29.35 -27.55 -33.20
C LYS A 161 28.49 -26.99 -32.06
N LEU A 162 27.32 -26.46 -32.39
CA LEU A 162 26.38 -25.92 -31.42
C LEU A 162 25.61 -27.07 -30.73
N ASP A 163 25.30 -26.92 -29.45
CA ASP A 163 24.53 -27.90 -28.67
C ASP A 163 23.04 -27.89 -29.02
N GLY A 164 22.57 -26.83 -29.69
CA GLY A 164 21.28 -26.86 -30.35
C GLY A 164 20.87 -25.53 -30.98
N ILE A 165 19.77 -25.56 -31.71
CA ILE A 165 19.13 -24.37 -32.29
C ILE A 165 17.63 -24.40 -32.00
N ILE A 166 17.02 -23.24 -31.77
CA ILE A 166 15.57 -23.16 -31.56
C ILE A 166 14.87 -22.73 -32.86
N LEU A 167 13.88 -23.53 -33.30
CA LEU A 167 13.07 -23.29 -34.50
C LEU A 167 11.58 -23.46 -34.19
N ALA A 168 10.73 -23.08 -35.15
CA ALA A 168 9.28 -23.28 -35.02
C ALA A 168 8.90 -24.66 -35.55
N ALA A 169 8.12 -25.44 -34.80
CA ALA A 169 7.68 -26.78 -35.18
C ALA A 169 6.98 -26.78 -36.55
N ALA A 170 6.03 -25.86 -36.76
CA ALA A 170 5.31 -25.73 -38.02
C ALA A 170 6.22 -25.55 -39.26
N GLY A 171 7.32 -24.83 -39.13
CA GLY A 171 8.25 -24.62 -40.23
C GLY A 171 8.93 -25.93 -40.65
N LEU A 172 9.37 -26.72 -39.67
CA LEU A 172 10.03 -28.01 -39.88
C LEU A 172 9.06 -29.08 -40.40
N LYS A 173 7.85 -29.16 -39.84
CA LYS A 173 6.81 -30.09 -40.29
C LYS A 173 6.46 -29.89 -41.77
N ARG A 174 6.25 -28.63 -42.18
CA ARG A 174 5.89 -28.30 -43.57
C ARG A 174 6.95 -28.74 -44.58
N ILE A 175 8.24 -28.55 -44.27
CA ILE A 175 9.33 -28.93 -45.20
C ILE A 175 9.83 -30.37 -45.00
N GLY A 176 9.18 -31.17 -44.16
CA GLY A 176 9.57 -32.56 -43.90
C GLY A 176 10.88 -32.73 -43.12
N ARG A 177 11.22 -31.79 -42.24
CA ARG A 177 12.45 -31.77 -41.42
C ARG A 177 12.20 -31.92 -39.91
N PHE A 178 10.99 -32.31 -39.52
CA PHE A 178 10.65 -32.45 -38.10
C PHE A 178 11.30 -33.68 -37.46
N VAL A 179 11.52 -34.74 -38.26
CA VAL A 179 12.24 -35.95 -37.88
C VAL A 179 13.43 -36.09 -38.83
N ASP A 180 14.63 -36.28 -38.30
CA ASP A 180 15.87 -36.44 -39.06
C ASP A 180 16.84 -37.26 -38.21
N ASP A 181 17.63 -38.15 -38.82
CA ASP A 181 18.58 -38.99 -38.06
C ASP A 181 19.74 -38.18 -37.47
N ALA A 182 20.01 -37.00 -38.02
CA ALA A 182 21.15 -36.16 -37.64
C ALA A 182 20.94 -35.34 -36.35
N TYR A 183 19.71 -35.23 -35.84
CA TYR A 183 19.40 -34.46 -34.63
C TYR A 183 18.11 -34.96 -33.95
N GLU A 184 17.95 -34.66 -32.67
CA GLU A 184 16.72 -34.86 -31.92
C GLU A 184 15.88 -33.58 -31.94
N THR A 185 14.56 -33.72 -32.08
CA THR A 185 13.60 -32.60 -32.05
C THR A 185 12.85 -32.60 -30.73
N VAL A 186 13.24 -31.71 -29.82
CA VAL A 186 12.64 -31.59 -28.49
C VAL A 186 11.60 -30.47 -28.50
N ALA A 187 10.33 -30.81 -28.25
CA ALA A 187 9.25 -29.83 -28.15
C ALA A 187 9.35 -29.00 -26.86
N LEU A 188 9.25 -27.68 -26.98
CA LEU A 188 9.19 -26.77 -25.85
C LEU A 188 7.71 -26.49 -25.54
N PRO A 189 7.21 -26.83 -24.33
CA PRO A 189 5.80 -26.67 -24.00
C PRO A 189 5.37 -25.20 -24.03
N GLU A 190 4.36 -24.90 -24.84
CA GLU A 190 3.86 -23.56 -25.20
C GLU A 190 3.33 -22.73 -24.02
N LYS A 191 2.96 -23.38 -22.92
CA LYS A 191 2.55 -22.72 -21.67
C LYS A 191 3.74 -22.16 -20.88
N THR A 192 4.92 -22.78 -21.04
CA THR A 192 6.16 -22.41 -20.35
C THR A 192 7.16 -21.70 -21.25
N PHE A 193 7.09 -21.97 -22.56
CA PHE A 193 7.90 -21.36 -23.60
C PHE A 193 6.95 -20.78 -24.67
N ILE A 194 6.40 -19.62 -24.35
CA ILE A 194 5.33 -18.97 -25.10
C ILE A 194 5.81 -18.66 -26.52
N PRO A 195 5.11 -19.16 -27.56
CA PRO A 195 5.47 -18.98 -28.96
C PRO A 195 5.28 -17.53 -29.43
N ALA A 196 5.76 -17.24 -30.65
CA ALA A 196 5.46 -15.96 -31.28
C ALA A 196 3.96 -15.87 -31.60
N PRO A 197 3.32 -14.69 -31.50
CA PRO A 197 1.91 -14.53 -31.82
C PRO A 197 1.60 -15.08 -33.22
N ALA A 198 0.53 -15.87 -33.30
CA ALA A 198 0.05 -16.57 -34.47
C ALA A 198 1.07 -17.52 -35.14
N GLN A 199 2.08 -18.00 -34.40
CA GLN A 199 2.99 -19.02 -34.91
C GLN A 199 2.21 -20.29 -35.29
N GLY A 200 2.49 -20.81 -36.49
CA GLY A 200 1.80 -21.97 -37.05
C GLY A 200 0.66 -21.63 -38.02
N ILE A 201 0.14 -20.40 -37.97
CA ILE A 201 -0.96 -19.93 -38.83
C ILE A 201 -0.40 -19.37 -40.15
N LEU A 202 -1.06 -19.66 -41.27
CA LEU A 202 -0.80 -19.00 -42.56
C LEU A 202 -1.69 -17.77 -42.72
N ALA A 203 -1.09 -16.67 -43.16
CA ALA A 203 -1.79 -15.45 -43.53
C ALA A 203 -2.01 -15.44 -45.03
N VAL A 204 -3.24 -15.09 -45.42
CA VAL A 204 -3.60 -14.82 -46.81
C VAL A 204 -3.97 -13.36 -46.91
N GLU A 205 -3.13 -12.60 -47.60
CA GLU A 205 -3.32 -11.18 -47.83
C GLU A 205 -3.93 -10.95 -49.20
N ILE A 206 -4.95 -10.10 -49.27
CA ILE A 206 -5.69 -9.76 -50.48
C ILE A 206 -5.96 -8.26 -50.53
N ARG A 207 -6.37 -7.76 -51.70
CA ARG A 207 -7.05 -6.46 -51.75
C ARG A 207 -8.39 -6.53 -51.04
N ALA A 208 -8.74 -5.45 -50.34
CA ALA A 208 -9.97 -5.34 -49.56
C ALA A 208 -11.24 -5.46 -50.43
N ASP A 209 -11.16 -5.18 -51.73
CA ASP A 209 -12.27 -5.30 -52.68
C ASP A 209 -12.42 -6.69 -53.33
N ASN A 210 -11.52 -7.64 -53.03
CA ASN A 210 -11.50 -8.95 -53.65
C ASN A 210 -12.45 -9.95 -52.94
N GLU A 211 -13.76 -9.77 -53.13
CA GLU A 211 -14.80 -10.64 -52.54
C GLU A 211 -14.68 -12.11 -52.93
N LEU A 212 -14.22 -12.39 -54.16
CA LEU A 212 -14.02 -13.76 -54.63
C LEU A 212 -13.09 -14.54 -53.70
N VAL A 213 -11.89 -14.02 -53.42
CA VAL A 213 -10.93 -14.75 -52.57
C VAL A 213 -11.42 -14.82 -51.12
N LYS A 214 -12.16 -13.82 -50.63
CA LYS A 214 -12.79 -13.87 -49.29
C LYS A 214 -13.71 -15.08 -49.18
N ASP A 215 -14.57 -15.29 -50.17
CA ASP A 215 -15.52 -16.41 -50.16
C ASP A 215 -14.83 -17.76 -50.29
N LEU A 216 -13.75 -17.85 -51.08
CA LEU A 216 -12.95 -19.09 -51.17
C LEU A 216 -12.33 -19.46 -49.83
N MET A 217 -11.81 -18.47 -49.10
CA MET A 217 -11.16 -18.68 -47.80
C MET A 217 -12.17 -19.05 -46.70
N LYS A 218 -13.40 -18.51 -46.74
CA LYS A 218 -14.48 -18.93 -45.80
C LYS A 218 -14.75 -20.44 -45.86
N ALA A 219 -14.64 -21.06 -47.02
CA ALA A 219 -14.92 -22.49 -47.18
C ALA A 219 -13.87 -23.41 -46.53
N ILE A 220 -12.67 -22.89 -46.23
CA ILE A 220 -11.56 -23.67 -45.66
C ILE A 220 -11.05 -23.08 -44.34
N SER A 221 -11.77 -22.11 -43.77
CA SER A 221 -11.39 -21.47 -42.52
C SER A 221 -11.68 -22.35 -41.32
N ASP A 222 -10.86 -22.22 -40.29
CA ASP A 222 -10.99 -22.98 -39.04
C ASP A 222 -11.45 -22.07 -37.88
N PRO A 223 -12.60 -22.34 -37.24
CA PRO A 223 -13.15 -21.51 -36.16
C PRO A 223 -12.19 -21.33 -34.97
N ASP A 224 -11.54 -22.41 -34.52
CA ASP A 224 -10.62 -22.36 -33.38
C ASP A 224 -9.40 -21.50 -33.72
N THR A 225 -8.86 -21.65 -34.94
CA THR A 225 -7.73 -20.85 -35.41
C THR A 225 -8.11 -19.36 -35.54
N ILE A 226 -9.36 -19.02 -35.86
CA ILE A 226 -9.84 -17.63 -35.87
C ILE A 226 -9.75 -17.04 -34.45
N VAL A 227 -10.28 -17.74 -33.45
CA VAL A 227 -10.25 -17.33 -32.04
C VAL A 227 -8.80 -17.14 -31.58
N GLN A 228 -7.95 -18.13 -31.83
CA GLN A 228 -6.53 -18.07 -31.49
C GLN A 228 -5.81 -16.90 -32.15
N MET A 229 -6.01 -16.72 -33.46
CA MET A 229 -5.42 -15.62 -34.22
C MET A 229 -5.83 -14.26 -33.66
N ASN A 230 -7.13 -14.07 -33.39
CA ASN A 230 -7.67 -12.81 -32.91
C ASN A 230 -7.12 -12.45 -31.53
N GLY A 231 -7.12 -13.38 -30.58
CA GLY A 231 -6.55 -13.13 -29.25
C GLY A 231 -5.05 -12.83 -29.27
N GLU A 232 -4.26 -13.63 -30.00
CA GLU A 232 -2.81 -13.45 -30.08
C GLU A 232 -2.42 -12.17 -30.83
N ARG A 233 -3.13 -11.83 -31.92
CA ARG A 233 -2.86 -10.59 -32.68
C ARG A 233 -3.34 -9.35 -31.95
N SER A 234 -4.45 -9.41 -31.21
CA SER A 234 -4.92 -8.30 -30.38
C SER A 234 -3.88 -7.94 -29.30
N PHE A 235 -3.33 -8.95 -28.62
CA PHE A 235 -2.23 -8.79 -27.68
C PHE A 235 -1.00 -8.11 -28.33
N LEU A 236 -0.56 -8.61 -29.49
CA LEU A 236 0.56 -8.02 -30.23
C LEU A 236 0.31 -6.56 -30.62
N LYS A 237 -0.91 -6.26 -31.10
CA LYS A 237 -1.31 -4.91 -31.54
C LYS A 237 -1.32 -3.92 -30.38
N THR A 238 -1.84 -4.29 -29.21
CA THR A 238 -1.87 -3.43 -28.02
C THR A 238 -0.48 -3.00 -27.57
N LEU A 239 0.50 -3.90 -27.68
CA LEU A 239 1.87 -3.66 -27.24
C LEU A 239 2.72 -2.87 -28.25
N ASN A 240 2.17 -2.51 -29.42
CA ASN A 240 2.93 -2.07 -30.59
C ASN A 240 4.13 -3.01 -30.86
N GLY A 241 3.92 -4.31 -30.64
CA GLY A 241 5.00 -5.28 -30.65
C GLY A 241 5.64 -5.41 -32.03
N SER A 242 6.96 -5.43 -32.05
CA SER A 242 7.76 -5.68 -33.26
C SER A 242 8.64 -6.92 -33.07
N CYS A 243 9.31 -7.37 -34.13
CA CYS A 243 10.25 -8.50 -34.06
C CYS A 243 11.47 -8.21 -33.16
N HIS A 244 11.66 -6.97 -32.71
CA HIS A 244 12.82 -6.51 -31.94
C HIS A 244 12.63 -6.50 -30.42
N ILE A 245 11.44 -6.83 -29.92
CA ILE A 245 11.13 -6.92 -28.49
C ILE A 245 10.71 -8.35 -28.10
N PRO A 246 10.94 -8.79 -26.85
CA PRO A 246 10.47 -10.09 -26.38
C PRO A 246 8.94 -10.08 -26.26
N VAL A 247 8.24 -10.57 -27.29
CA VAL A 247 6.77 -10.64 -27.31
C VAL A 247 6.32 -12.03 -27.71
N GLY A 248 5.57 -12.71 -26.86
CA GLY A 248 4.95 -14.01 -27.14
C GLY A 248 3.46 -14.00 -26.78
N ALA A 249 2.66 -14.75 -27.54
CA ALA A 249 1.26 -14.96 -27.23
C ALA A 249 0.82 -16.37 -27.66
N TYR A 250 0.00 -17.01 -26.84
CA TYR A 250 -0.61 -18.30 -27.15
C TYR A 250 -2.01 -18.39 -26.56
N VAL A 251 -2.97 -18.78 -27.40
CA VAL A 251 -4.35 -19.07 -26.98
C VAL A 251 -4.55 -20.57 -26.90
N GLU A 252 -4.75 -21.06 -25.68
CA GLU A 252 -5.19 -22.43 -25.42
C GLU A 252 -6.71 -22.49 -25.53
N MET A 253 -7.21 -23.37 -26.41
CA MET A 253 -8.63 -23.70 -26.47
C MET A 253 -8.96 -24.69 -25.36
N LYS A 254 -9.96 -24.36 -24.54
CA LYS A 254 -10.62 -25.30 -23.62
C LYS A 254 -12.08 -25.47 -24.07
N ASN A 255 -12.78 -26.49 -23.55
CA ASN A 255 -14.13 -26.83 -24.02
C ASN A 255 -15.09 -25.64 -24.10
N GLU A 256 -15.19 -24.84 -23.03
CA GLU A 256 -16.12 -23.69 -22.94
C GLU A 256 -15.40 -22.34 -22.69
N SER A 257 -14.07 -22.32 -22.70
CA SER A 257 -13.28 -21.13 -22.44
C SER A 257 -12.00 -21.11 -23.25
N ILE A 258 -11.34 -19.97 -23.30
CA ILE A 258 -9.97 -19.85 -23.78
C ILE A 258 -9.09 -19.30 -22.67
N LYS A 259 -7.82 -19.71 -22.69
CA LYS A 259 -6.78 -19.10 -21.85
C LYS A 259 -5.69 -18.53 -22.73
N ILE A 260 -5.43 -17.23 -22.57
CA ILE A 260 -4.40 -16.52 -23.31
C ILE A 260 -3.17 -16.38 -22.41
N TYR A 261 -2.03 -16.87 -22.87
CA TYR A 261 -0.73 -16.71 -22.23
C TYR A 261 0.04 -15.63 -22.98
N GLY A 262 0.54 -14.63 -22.26
CA GLY A 262 1.25 -13.47 -22.82
C GLY A 262 2.63 -13.32 -22.21
N LEU A 263 3.61 -12.99 -23.04
CA LEU A 263 4.96 -12.59 -22.65
C LEU A 263 5.28 -11.24 -23.28
N TYR A 264 5.81 -10.33 -22.46
CA TYR A 264 6.25 -9.01 -22.90
C TYR A 264 7.51 -8.59 -22.16
N GLY A 265 8.42 -7.87 -22.81
CA GLY A 265 9.62 -7.36 -22.18
C GLY A 265 10.20 -6.13 -22.88
N LEU A 266 11.15 -5.49 -22.21
CA LEU A 266 11.91 -4.36 -22.75
C LEU A 266 12.87 -4.81 -23.86
N GLU A 267 13.28 -3.87 -24.70
CA GLU A 267 14.16 -4.13 -25.84
C GLU A 267 15.54 -4.66 -25.41
N ASP A 268 16.06 -4.18 -24.28
CA ASP A 268 17.31 -4.62 -23.66
C ASP A 268 17.17 -5.92 -22.86
N MET A 269 15.95 -6.48 -22.77
CA MET A 269 15.60 -7.66 -21.98
C MET A 269 15.85 -7.52 -20.47
N SER A 270 16.10 -6.30 -19.96
CA SER A 270 16.33 -6.04 -18.53
C SER A 270 15.12 -6.43 -17.67
N ARG A 271 13.91 -6.40 -18.26
CA ARG A 271 12.68 -6.83 -17.62
C ARG A 271 11.77 -7.54 -18.61
N VAL A 272 11.28 -8.71 -18.21
CA VAL A 272 10.35 -9.54 -19.00
C VAL A 272 9.30 -10.09 -18.04
N VAL A 273 8.03 -9.96 -18.39
CA VAL A 273 6.90 -10.47 -17.60
C VAL A 273 6.15 -11.54 -18.38
N THR A 274 5.53 -12.44 -17.64
CA THR A 274 4.59 -13.43 -18.14
C THR A 274 3.29 -13.33 -17.35
N ARG A 275 2.17 -13.32 -18.06
CA ARG A 275 0.81 -13.25 -17.48
C ARG A 275 -0.14 -14.14 -18.29
N SER A 276 -1.30 -14.42 -17.73
CA SER A 276 -2.37 -15.12 -18.45
C SER A 276 -3.73 -14.61 -18.02
N ILE A 277 -4.67 -14.60 -18.96
CA ILE A 277 -6.08 -14.28 -18.71
C ILE A 277 -6.97 -15.40 -19.30
N GLU A 278 -8.12 -15.64 -18.68
CA GLU A 278 -9.09 -16.66 -19.10
C GLU A 278 -10.47 -16.04 -19.24
N GLY A 279 -11.22 -16.48 -20.25
CA GLY A 279 -12.56 -15.98 -20.54
C GLY A 279 -13.20 -16.72 -21.72
N PRO A 280 -14.37 -16.29 -22.21
CA PRO A 280 -15.08 -17.00 -23.26
C PRO A 280 -14.44 -16.77 -24.65
N PRO A 281 -14.53 -17.74 -25.59
CA PRO A 281 -13.90 -17.64 -26.91
C PRO A 281 -14.28 -16.40 -27.73
N GLU A 282 -15.53 -15.94 -27.63
CA GLU A 282 -16.03 -14.74 -28.31
C GLU A 282 -15.35 -13.44 -27.88
N GLU A 283 -14.74 -13.42 -26.69
CA GLU A 283 -14.03 -12.26 -26.14
C GLU A 283 -12.52 -12.29 -26.41
N ALA A 284 -12.02 -13.23 -27.23
CA ALA A 284 -10.58 -13.41 -27.48
C ALA A 284 -9.84 -12.10 -27.81
N GLU A 285 -10.42 -11.25 -28.66
CA GLU A 285 -9.81 -9.95 -29.01
C GLU A 285 -9.76 -9.00 -27.81
N ALA A 286 -10.82 -8.93 -27.00
CA ALA A 286 -10.89 -8.09 -25.81
C ALA A 286 -9.90 -8.57 -24.74
N LEU A 287 -9.88 -9.87 -24.46
CA LEU A 287 -8.94 -10.51 -23.53
C LEU A 287 -7.48 -10.31 -23.96
N GLY A 288 -7.19 -10.44 -25.26
CA GLY A 288 -5.86 -10.19 -25.80
C GLY A 288 -5.42 -8.74 -25.59
N LYS A 289 -6.34 -7.78 -25.78
CA LYS A 289 -6.07 -6.36 -25.55
C LYS A 289 -5.82 -6.07 -24.07
N GLU A 290 -6.66 -6.62 -23.18
CA GLU A 290 -6.54 -6.46 -21.73
C GLU A 290 -5.20 -7.00 -21.22
N LEU A 291 -4.88 -8.26 -21.56
CA LEU A 291 -3.61 -8.89 -21.20
C LEU A 291 -2.40 -8.10 -21.71
N GLY A 292 -2.50 -7.51 -22.91
CA GLY A 292 -1.48 -6.62 -23.47
C GLY A 292 -1.26 -5.38 -22.61
N LEU A 293 -2.33 -4.72 -22.16
CA LEU A 293 -2.25 -3.55 -21.28
C LEU A 293 -1.67 -3.92 -19.90
N GLU A 294 -2.08 -5.04 -19.33
CA GLU A 294 -1.52 -5.54 -18.07
C GLU A 294 -0.02 -5.80 -18.16
N CYS A 295 0.41 -6.50 -19.22
CA CYS A 295 1.83 -6.76 -19.46
C CYS A 295 2.62 -5.46 -19.68
N TYR A 296 2.06 -4.51 -20.43
CA TYR A 296 2.70 -3.21 -20.67
C TYR A 296 2.94 -2.46 -19.37
N LYS A 297 1.90 -2.32 -18.54
CA LYS A 297 1.97 -1.69 -17.22
C LYS A 297 2.98 -2.41 -16.34
N ALA A 298 2.91 -3.75 -16.26
CA ALA A 298 3.81 -4.54 -15.44
C ALA A 298 5.28 -4.39 -15.83
N VAL A 299 5.62 -4.19 -17.11
CA VAL A 299 7.00 -3.96 -17.55
C VAL A 299 7.46 -2.52 -17.29
N HIS A 300 6.59 -1.52 -17.46
CA HIS A 300 6.98 -0.11 -17.42
C HIS A 300 6.82 0.55 -16.03
N THR A 301 6.01 -0.02 -15.14
CA THR A 301 5.87 0.47 -13.76
C THR A 301 7.02 -0.08 -12.92
N LYS A 302 7.95 0.79 -12.50
CA LYS A 302 8.98 0.38 -11.53
C LYS A 302 8.28 -0.05 -10.23
N PRO A 303 8.65 -1.21 -9.65
CA PRO A 303 8.08 -1.62 -8.38
C PRO A 303 8.38 -0.55 -7.33
N GLY A 304 7.42 -0.39 -6.42
CA GLY A 304 7.52 0.48 -5.28
C GLY A 304 8.42 -0.12 -4.22
N LYS A 305 8.17 0.22 -2.96
CA LYS A 305 8.94 -0.32 -1.85
C LYS A 305 8.05 -0.65 -0.67
N VAL A 306 8.21 -1.87 -0.16
CA VAL A 306 7.49 -2.35 1.02
C VAL A 306 8.36 -2.19 2.26
N TYR A 307 7.82 -1.59 3.31
CA TYR A 307 8.50 -1.42 4.59
C TYR A 307 7.83 -2.34 5.62
N LEU A 308 8.56 -3.35 6.10
CA LEU A 308 8.12 -4.19 7.21
C LEU A 308 8.56 -3.53 8.51
N ALA A 309 7.64 -2.83 9.19
CA ALA A 309 7.98 -1.98 10.32
C ALA A 309 7.35 -2.46 11.62
N GLY A 310 8.13 -2.39 12.71
CA GLY A 310 7.65 -2.62 14.05
C GLY A 310 6.96 -1.39 14.64
N GLY A 311 5.72 -1.57 15.09
CA GLY A 311 4.87 -0.58 15.74
C GLY A 311 5.10 -0.43 17.24
N GLY A 312 6.04 -1.20 17.83
CA GLY A 312 6.35 -1.11 19.26
C GLY A 312 5.33 -1.85 20.15
N CYS A 313 5.40 -1.61 21.46
CA CYS A 313 4.69 -2.41 22.45
C CYS A 313 3.39 -1.80 23.03
N GLY A 314 2.91 -0.68 22.49
CA GLY A 314 1.63 -0.07 22.87
C GLY A 314 1.69 1.44 23.00
N ASP A 315 2.67 1.96 23.75
CA ASP A 315 2.91 3.40 23.89
C ASP A 315 3.25 4.02 22.52
N PRO A 316 2.48 5.03 22.04
CA PRO A 316 2.76 5.70 20.78
C PRO A 316 4.17 6.32 20.70
N GLY A 317 4.72 6.76 21.83
CA GLY A 317 6.06 7.35 21.92
C GLY A 317 7.19 6.34 21.70
N LEU A 318 6.89 5.03 21.68
CA LEU A 318 7.86 3.98 21.39
C LEU A 318 7.91 3.57 19.91
N LEU A 319 7.16 4.23 19.03
CA LEU A 319 7.34 4.08 17.59
C LEU A 319 8.69 4.66 17.17
N THR A 320 9.47 3.91 16.39
CA THR A 320 10.77 4.42 15.94
C THR A 320 10.58 5.60 14.98
N VAL A 321 11.48 6.59 15.06
CA VAL A 321 11.44 7.79 14.21
C VAL A 321 11.40 7.42 12.71
N LYS A 322 12.09 6.33 12.34
CA LYS A 322 12.10 5.84 10.95
C LYS A 322 10.75 5.25 10.54
N ALA A 323 10.10 4.46 11.41
CA ALA A 323 8.76 3.94 11.14
C ALA A 323 7.75 5.09 11.00
N MET A 324 7.80 6.09 11.89
CA MET A 324 6.98 7.31 11.80
C MET A 324 7.21 8.07 10.49
N GLY A 325 8.47 8.21 10.06
CA GLY A 325 8.80 8.85 8.78
C GLY A 325 8.26 8.12 7.55
N VAL A 326 8.10 6.79 7.60
CA VAL A 326 7.46 6.02 6.53
C VAL A 326 5.94 6.11 6.61
N LEU A 327 5.37 6.00 7.81
CA LEU A 327 3.94 6.11 8.08
C LEU A 327 3.33 7.38 7.47
N LYS A 328 4.02 8.52 7.65
CA LYS A 328 3.60 9.83 7.11
C LYS A 328 3.61 9.95 5.59
N ARG A 329 4.27 9.05 4.86
CA ARG A 329 4.39 9.12 3.39
C ARG A 329 3.87 7.89 2.65
N ALA A 330 3.55 6.82 3.37
CA ALA A 330 3.07 5.57 2.80
C ALA A 330 1.79 5.79 1.97
N ASP A 331 1.74 5.20 0.79
CA ASP A 331 0.54 5.15 -0.06
C ASP A 331 -0.47 4.13 0.49
N VAL A 332 0.02 3.05 1.09
CA VAL A 332 -0.77 1.97 1.67
C VAL A 332 -0.20 1.60 3.04
N ILE A 333 -1.07 1.47 4.05
CA ILE A 333 -0.72 1.04 5.40
C ILE A 333 -1.47 -0.24 5.72
N VAL A 334 -0.75 -1.33 5.89
CA VAL A 334 -1.28 -2.66 6.24
C VAL A 334 -0.92 -2.95 7.70
N TYR A 335 -1.89 -3.02 8.61
CA TYR A 335 -1.63 -3.07 10.06
C TYR A 335 -2.33 -4.23 10.81
N ASP A 336 -1.67 -4.69 11.88
CA ASP A 336 -2.14 -5.79 12.74
C ASP A 336 -2.96 -5.34 13.95
N ALA A 337 -3.57 -6.31 14.64
CA ALA A 337 -4.43 -6.09 15.82
C ALA A 337 -3.72 -5.46 17.04
N LEU A 338 -2.41 -5.63 17.17
CA LEU A 338 -1.63 -5.14 18.32
C LEU A 338 -0.96 -3.79 18.08
N VAL A 339 -1.14 -3.22 16.88
CA VAL A 339 -0.66 -1.87 16.56
C VAL A 339 -1.56 -0.86 17.24
N ASN A 340 -0.97 0.22 17.77
CA ASN A 340 -1.75 1.32 18.30
C ASN A 340 -2.45 2.08 17.15
N GLU A 341 -3.77 2.15 17.17
CA GLU A 341 -4.55 2.81 16.11
C GLU A 341 -4.28 4.31 16.03
N SER A 342 -3.77 4.96 17.09
CA SER A 342 -3.41 6.38 17.04
C SER A 342 -2.35 6.70 15.99
N PHE A 343 -1.52 5.73 15.62
CA PHE A 343 -0.57 5.87 14.51
C PHE A 343 -1.26 6.16 13.17
N LEU A 344 -2.47 5.63 12.96
CA LEU A 344 -3.19 5.80 11.70
C LEU A 344 -3.61 7.27 11.47
N ASN A 345 -3.68 8.08 12.52
CA ASN A 345 -3.93 9.52 12.42
C ASN A 345 -2.76 10.28 11.77
N GLU A 346 -1.56 9.70 11.75
CA GLU A 346 -0.36 10.27 11.11
C GLU A 346 -0.23 9.88 9.63
N ALA A 347 -1.15 9.05 9.12
CA ALA A 347 -1.18 8.68 7.71
C ALA A 347 -1.43 9.92 6.84
N LYS A 348 -0.82 9.94 5.65
CA LYS A 348 -1.11 11.00 4.68
C LYS A 348 -2.56 10.94 4.20
N GLU A 349 -3.08 12.08 3.77
CA GLU A 349 -4.40 12.17 3.16
C GLU A 349 -4.50 11.26 1.92
N GLY A 350 -5.59 10.49 1.83
CA GLY A 350 -5.81 9.53 0.74
C GLY A 350 -5.00 8.23 0.82
N ALA A 351 -4.25 7.98 1.90
CA ALA A 351 -3.59 6.69 2.11
C ALA A 351 -4.63 5.56 2.25
N GLU A 352 -4.37 4.43 1.60
CA GLU A 352 -5.17 3.21 1.73
C GLU A 352 -4.81 2.51 3.04
N ILE A 353 -5.76 2.39 3.98
CA ILE A 353 -5.53 1.77 5.30
C ILE A 353 -6.22 0.41 5.33
N VAL A 354 -5.43 -0.66 5.47
CA VAL A 354 -5.89 -2.05 5.42
C VAL A 354 -5.62 -2.76 6.74
N TYR A 355 -6.68 -3.20 7.41
CA TYR A 355 -6.59 -4.01 8.63
C TYR A 355 -6.48 -5.49 8.28
N VAL A 356 -5.45 -6.17 8.79
CA VAL A 356 -5.22 -7.61 8.52
C VAL A 356 -5.14 -8.47 9.79
N GLY A 357 -5.39 -7.86 10.95
CA GLY A 357 -5.30 -8.54 12.25
C GLY A 357 -6.47 -9.48 12.58
N LYS A 358 -6.25 -10.36 13.56
CA LYS A 358 -7.30 -11.21 14.18
C LYS A 358 -7.94 -10.46 15.35
N ARG A 359 -9.04 -9.75 15.13
CA ARG A 359 -9.94 -9.34 16.22
C ARG A 359 -10.95 -10.45 16.48
N ALA A 360 -11.26 -10.72 17.75
CA ALA A 360 -12.28 -11.70 18.12
C ALA A 360 -13.62 -11.32 17.46
N GLY A 361 -14.01 -12.04 16.40
CA GLY A 361 -15.30 -11.85 15.71
C GLY A 361 -15.26 -11.55 14.21
N ASN A 362 -14.13 -11.14 13.61
CA ASN A 362 -14.04 -10.89 12.16
C ASN A 362 -13.13 -11.91 11.44
N HIS A 363 -13.48 -12.24 10.19
CA HIS A 363 -12.70 -13.14 9.33
C HIS A 363 -11.27 -12.62 9.18
N ALA A 364 -10.32 -13.37 9.73
CA ALA A 364 -8.90 -13.09 9.66
C ALA A 364 -8.40 -13.28 8.22
N MET A 365 -7.62 -12.33 7.70
CA MET A 365 -6.89 -12.54 6.46
C MET A 365 -5.82 -13.63 6.69
N PRO A 366 -5.83 -14.74 5.92
CA PRO A 366 -4.74 -15.71 5.88
C PRO A 366 -3.40 -15.03 5.57
N GLN A 367 -2.29 -15.61 6.02
CA GLN A 367 -0.98 -14.99 5.77
C GLN A 367 -0.63 -14.93 4.29
N GLU A 368 -0.94 -15.97 3.53
CA GLU A 368 -0.68 -16.02 2.09
C GLU A 368 -1.36 -14.84 1.39
N ASP A 369 -2.57 -14.47 1.81
CA ASP A 369 -3.30 -13.32 1.30
C ASP A 369 -2.68 -11.99 1.71
N ILE A 370 -2.14 -11.89 2.94
CA ILE A 370 -1.37 -10.71 3.37
C ILE A 370 -0.12 -10.54 2.50
N ASN A 371 0.61 -11.63 2.26
CA ASN A 371 1.84 -11.62 1.48
C ASN A 371 1.53 -11.25 0.01
N ALA A 372 0.48 -11.84 -0.57
CA ALA A 372 -0.01 -11.51 -1.90
C ALA A 372 -0.40 -10.03 -2.02
N LEU A 373 -1.10 -9.47 -1.02
CA LEU A 373 -1.45 -8.05 -0.97
C LEU A 373 -0.21 -7.14 -0.94
N LEU A 374 0.81 -7.47 -0.14
CA LEU A 374 2.04 -6.69 -0.07
C LEU A 374 2.79 -6.69 -1.41
N ILE A 375 2.86 -7.85 -2.07
CA ILE A 375 3.44 -8.01 -3.40
C ILE A 375 2.66 -7.20 -4.43
N GLU A 376 1.34 -7.34 -4.47
CA GLU A 376 0.45 -6.63 -5.38
C GLU A 376 0.67 -5.11 -5.29
N LYS A 377 0.53 -4.54 -4.09
CA LYS A 377 0.70 -3.10 -3.87
C LYS A 377 2.14 -2.64 -4.14
N GLY A 378 3.13 -3.48 -3.84
CA GLY A 378 4.52 -3.21 -4.21
C GLY A 378 4.72 -3.13 -5.73
N LEU A 379 4.14 -4.06 -6.49
CA LEU A 379 4.22 -4.09 -7.95
C LEU A 379 3.45 -2.95 -8.62
N GLU A 380 2.45 -2.38 -7.95
CA GLU A 380 1.77 -1.14 -8.40
C GLU A 380 2.65 0.11 -8.34
N GLY A 381 3.88 0.03 -7.80
CA GLY A 381 4.77 1.18 -7.67
C GLY A 381 4.59 1.96 -6.36
N LYS A 382 3.79 1.44 -5.41
CA LYS A 382 3.43 2.14 -4.18
C LYS A 382 4.48 2.01 -3.06
N THR A 383 4.53 3.02 -2.19
CA THR A 383 5.19 2.94 -0.89
C THR A 383 4.24 2.26 0.09
N VAL A 384 4.51 1.00 0.42
CA VAL A 384 3.66 0.19 1.30
C VAL A 384 4.30 0.10 2.67
N LEU A 385 3.55 0.38 3.73
CA LEU A 385 3.96 0.17 5.11
C LEU A 385 3.20 -1.01 5.71
N ARG A 386 3.89 -2.10 5.99
CA ARG A 386 3.39 -3.21 6.79
C ARG A 386 3.74 -2.96 8.26
N LEU A 387 2.79 -2.49 9.04
CA LEU A 387 2.98 -2.15 10.45
C LEU A 387 2.56 -3.31 11.36
N LYS A 388 3.50 -3.83 12.15
CA LYS A 388 3.33 -5.03 12.96
C LYS A 388 3.48 -4.69 14.44
N GLY A 389 2.74 -5.36 15.33
CA GLY A 389 2.95 -5.17 16.77
C GLY A 389 4.34 -5.64 17.21
N GLY A 390 5.02 -4.87 18.05
CA GLY A 390 6.38 -5.18 18.51
C GLY A 390 7.42 -5.01 17.40
N ASP A 391 8.30 -6.01 17.25
CA ASP A 391 9.34 -6.06 16.22
C ASP A 391 8.94 -7.05 15.10
N PRO A 392 9.23 -6.75 13.81
CA PRO A 392 8.85 -7.63 12.71
C PRO A 392 9.43 -9.05 12.78
N TYR A 393 10.62 -9.22 13.35
CA TYR A 393 11.35 -10.50 13.38
C TYR A 393 11.22 -11.25 14.70
N VAL A 394 10.87 -10.57 15.80
CA VAL A 394 10.60 -11.23 17.09
C VAL A 394 9.19 -11.81 17.10
N PHE A 395 9.04 -13.06 16.63
CA PHE A 395 7.75 -13.77 16.49
C PHE A 395 6.69 -13.02 15.66
N GLY A 396 7.14 -12.09 14.81
CA GLY A 396 6.28 -11.23 13.99
C GLY A 396 5.98 -11.77 12.60
N ARG A 397 6.70 -12.78 12.10
CA ARG A 397 6.60 -13.31 10.71
C ARG A 397 7.13 -12.38 9.62
N GLY A 398 7.88 -11.34 9.98
CA GLY A 398 8.51 -10.44 9.00
C GLY A 398 9.55 -11.14 8.12
N GLY A 399 10.14 -12.25 8.59
CA GLY A 399 11.07 -13.05 7.79
C GLY A 399 10.40 -13.67 6.57
N GLU A 400 9.32 -14.42 6.81
CA GLU A 400 8.47 -15.03 5.77
C GLU A 400 7.93 -13.97 4.80
N GLU A 401 7.42 -12.84 5.31
CA GLU A 401 6.95 -11.72 4.48
C GLU A 401 8.08 -11.13 3.61
N GLY A 402 9.32 -11.08 4.11
CA GLY A 402 10.48 -10.58 3.38
C GLY A 402 10.98 -11.54 2.29
N GLU A 403 10.93 -12.85 2.54
CA GLU A 403 11.28 -13.90 1.56
C GLU A 403 10.32 -13.84 0.36
N ASP A 404 9.01 -13.77 0.60
CA ASP A 404 8.01 -13.68 -0.47
C ASP A 404 8.16 -12.40 -1.32
N LEU A 405 8.50 -11.27 -0.67
CA LEU A 405 8.78 -10.01 -1.39
C LEU A 405 10.05 -10.10 -2.24
N TYR A 406 11.09 -10.78 -1.74
CA TYR A 406 12.32 -11.03 -2.48
C TYR A 406 12.05 -11.89 -3.71
N ASP A 407 11.34 -13.01 -3.55
CA ASP A 407 11.00 -13.93 -4.64
C ASP A 407 10.10 -13.28 -5.71
N ALA A 408 9.36 -12.24 -5.32
CA ALA A 408 8.52 -11.45 -6.22
C ALA A 408 9.23 -10.24 -6.87
N ASP A 409 10.53 -10.07 -6.67
CA ASP A 409 11.31 -8.90 -7.14
C ASP A 409 10.73 -7.55 -6.64
N VAL A 410 10.12 -7.52 -5.45
CA VAL A 410 9.61 -6.30 -4.82
C VAL A 410 10.64 -5.79 -3.80
N PRO A 411 11.22 -4.59 -4.00
CA PRO A 411 12.13 -4.01 -3.03
C PRO A 411 11.48 -3.88 -1.65
N PHE A 412 12.16 -4.34 -0.61
CA PHE A 412 11.68 -4.19 0.76
C PHE A 412 12.75 -3.69 1.72
N GLU A 413 12.31 -3.21 2.88
CA GLU A 413 13.18 -2.81 3.99
C GLU A 413 12.52 -3.12 5.33
N VAL A 414 13.29 -3.68 6.25
CA VAL A 414 12.81 -3.94 7.62
C VAL A 414 13.20 -2.81 8.54
N ILE A 415 12.22 -2.28 9.27
CA ILE A 415 12.41 -1.26 10.30
C ILE A 415 12.16 -1.92 11.67
N PRO A 416 13.20 -2.09 12.50
CA PRO A 416 13.05 -2.68 13.81
C PRO A 416 12.06 -1.93 14.69
N GLY A 417 11.37 -2.66 15.56
CA GLY A 417 10.46 -2.12 16.56
C GLY A 417 10.89 -2.41 17.98
N ILE A 418 10.39 -1.64 18.93
CA ILE A 418 10.60 -1.94 20.36
C ILE A 418 9.69 -3.11 20.75
N THR A 419 10.27 -4.31 20.88
CA THR A 419 9.53 -5.50 21.28
C THR A 419 8.97 -5.37 22.71
N SER A 420 7.79 -5.96 22.94
CA SER A 420 7.12 -5.98 24.25
C SER A 420 7.95 -6.66 25.34
N VAL A 421 8.84 -7.59 24.97
CA VAL A 421 9.79 -8.22 25.90
C VAL A 421 10.70 -7.20 26.58
N ILE A 422 11.10 -6.14 25.88
CA ILE A 422 12.00 -5.11 26.42
C ILE A 422 11.18 -3.91 26.87
N GLY A 423 10.45 -3.28 25.95
CA GLY A 423 9.69 -2.06 26.24
C GLY A 423 8.53 -2.30 27.20
N GLY A 424 7.77 -3.38 26.98
CA GLY A 424 6.64 -3.73 27.82
C GLY A 424 7.05 -4.07 29.25
N LEU A 425 8.18 -4.76 29.45
CA LEU A 425 8.69 -5.05 30.78
C LEU A 425 9.28 -3.82 31.47
N ALA A 426 9.99 -2.97 30.74
CA ALA A 426 10.46 -1.70 31.27
C ALA A 426 9.30 -0.87 31.84
N TYR A 427 8.18 -0.77 31.12
CA TYR A 427 6.97 -0.08 31.58
C TYR A 427 6.22 -0.82 32.70
N ALA A 428 6.45 -2.12 32.87
CA ALA A 428 5.98 -2.86 34.03
C ALA A 428 6.88 -2.69 35.27
N GLY A 429 7.96 -1.91 35.17
CA GLY A 429 8.99 -1.75 36.21
C GLY A 429 9.92 -2.96 36.33
N ILE A 430 9.92 -3.88 35.37
CA ILE A 430 10.71 -5.11 35.41
C ILE A 430 11.85 -4.99 34.40
N PRO A 431 13.11 -4.79 34.83
CA PRO A 431 14.22 -4.74 33.90
C PRO A 431 14.48 -6.15 33.34
N ILE A 432 14.70 -6.28 32.03
CA ILE A 432 14.93 -7.59 31.40
C ILE A 432 16.18 -8.29 31.96
N THR A 433 17.19 -7.50 32.33
CA THR A 433 18.40 -7.94 33.04
C THR A 433 18.76 -6.94 34.14
N HIS A 434 19.44 -7.41 35.18
CA HIS A 434 19.93 -6.58 36.27
C HIS A 434 21.24 -7.18 36.78
N ARG A 435 22.29 -6.37 36.94
CA ARG A 435 23.66 -6.83 37.26
C ARG A 435 23.72 -7.78 38.47
N ASP A 436 22.95 -7.46 39.51
CA ASP A 436 22.90 -8.24 40.75
C ASP A 436 21.97 -9.47 40.68
N CYS A 437 21.29 -9.69 39.55
CA CYS A 437 20.31 -10.77 39.39
C CYS A 437 20.69 -11.74 38.29
N VAL A 438 20.87 -11.24 37.06
CA VAL A 438 21.01 -12.06 35.84
C VAL A 438 21.82 -11.34 34.76
N SER A 439 22.62 -12.10 34.02
CA SER A 439 23.43 -11.62 32.88
C SER A 439 22.89 -12.03 31.51
N SER A 440 21.81 -12.83 31.47
CA SER A 440 21.18 -13.34 30.25
C SER A 440 19.67 -13.39 30.39
N PHE A 441 18.98 -13.36 29.25
CA PHE A 441 17.53 -13.58 29.17
C PHE A 441 17.19 -14.41 27.94
N HIS A 442 15.99 -15.00 27.95
CA HIS A 442 15.52 -15.92 26.92
C HIS A 442 14.06 -15.62 26.60
N VAL A 443 13.72 -15.62 25.31
CA VAL A 443 12.36 -15.34 24.84
C VAL A 443 11.78 -16.59 24.18
N ILE A 444 10.60 -16.98 24.65
CA ILE A 444 9.98 -18.26 24.28
C ILE A 444 8.54 -17.99 23.86
N THR A 445 8.07 -18.70 22.83
CA THR A 445 6.63 -18.77 22.55
C THR A 445 5.99 -19.84 23.42
N GLY A 446 4.95 -19.47 24.17
CA GLY A 446 4.15 -20.41 24.96
C GLY A 446 3.23 -21.30 24.12
N HIS A 447 3.22 -21.14 22.79
CA HIS A 447 2.48 -21.96 21.84
C HIS A 447 3.35 -22.30 20.64
N LEU A 448 3.73 -23.58 20.50
CA LEU A 448 4.46 -24.11 19.35
C LEU A 448 3.49 -24.83 18.41
N LYS A 449 3.55 -24.51 17.12
CA LYS A 449 2.82 -25.26 16.08
C LYS A 449 3.61 -26.51 15.65
N SER A 450 4.93 -26.38 15.56
CA SER A 450 5.92 -27.44 15.29
C SER A 450 7.32 -26.86 15.53
N ASN A 451 8.22 -27.63 16.12
CA ASN A 451 9.62 -27.29 16.35
C ASN A 451 10.43 -27.59 15.08
N ALA A 452 11.23 -26.62 14.63
CA ALA A 452 12.00 -26.73 13.39
C ALA A 452 13.13 -27.77 13.45
N TYR A 453 13.58 -28.18 14.63
CA TYR A 453 14.71 -29.10 14.79
C TYR A 453 14.29 -30.57 14.84
N ASP A 454 13.19 -30.88 15.53
CA ASP A 454 12.76 -32.26 15.81
C ASP A 454 11.30 -32.54 15.43
N GLY A 455 10.58 -31.55 14.88
CA GLY A 455 9.18 -31.67 14.49
C GLY A 455 8.19 -31.79 15.66
N SER A 456 8.66 -31.67 16.91
CA SER A 456 7.81 -31.78 18.10
C SER A 456 6.88 -30.56 18.25
N SER A 457 5.70 -30.75 18.84
CA SER A 457 4.76 -29.67 19.12
C SER A 457 4.89 -29.13 20.55
N ASP A 458 5.97 -29.45 21.27
CA ASP A 458 6.16 -29.07 22.67
C ASP A 458 7.55 -28.44 22.89
N LEU A 459 7.69 -27.70 23.99
CA LEU A 459 8.95 -27.07 24.37
C LEU A 459 9.89 -28.09 25.03
N ASP A 460 11.21 -27.85 24.93
CA ASP A 460 12.23 -28.62 25.65
C ASP A 460 12.26 -28.23 27.15
N TRP A 461 11.24 -28.70 27.89
CA TRP A 461 11.08 -28.42 29.31
C TRP A 461 12.29 -28.83 30.18
N PRO A 462 12.99 -29.96 29.93
CA PRO A 462 14.22 -30.30 30.64
C PRO A 462 15.31 -29.22 30.56
N VAL A 463 15.46 -28.56 29.40
CA VAL A 463 16.39 -27.44 29.24
C VAL A 463 15.86 -26.19 29.93
N LEU A 464 14.57 -25.86 29.72
CA LEU A 464 13.97 -24.65 30.27
C LEU A 464 13.93 -24.62 31.81
N GLY A 465 13.66 -25.75 32.46
CA GLY A 465 13.64 -25.85 33.92
C GLY A 465 15.01 -25.62 34.58
N LYS A 466 16.11 -25.86 33.85
CA LYS A 466 17.49 -25.70 34.35
C LYS A 466 18.14 -24.38 33.90
N LEU A 467 17.48 -23.66 33.00
CA LEU A 467 17.97 -22.45 32.39
C LEU A 467 18.22 -21.37 33.44
N LYS A 468 19.34 -20.65 33.32
CA LYS A 468 19.66 -19.50 34.16
C LYS A 468 19.37 -18.20 33.41
N GLY A 469 18.94 -17.18 34.14
CA GLY A 469 18.56 -15.88 33.59
C GLY A 469 17.05 -15.63 33.64
N THR A 470 16.62 -14.52 33.06
CA THR A 470 15.19 -14.19 32.93
C THR A 470 14.57 -14.99 31.78
N ILE A 471 13.43 -15.62 31.99
CA ILE A 471 12.68 -16.29 30.94
C ILE A 471 11.39 -15.52 30.67
N VAL A 472 11.18 -15.11 29.43
CA VAL A 472 9.97 -14.39 29.01
C VAL A 472 9.19 -15.25 28.03
N PHE A 473 7.96 -15.61 28.41
CA PHE A 473 7.02 -16.28 27.52
C PHE A 473 6.08 -15.28 26.86
N LEU A 474 6.07 -15.26 25.54
CA LEU A 474 5.08 -14.61 24.70
C LEU A 474 3.96 -15.60 24.37
N MET A 475 2.73 -15.13 24.16
CA MET A 475 1.59 -15.97 23.76
C MET A 475 1.30 -17.14 24.72
N GLY A 476 1.68 -17.03 26.00
CA GLY A 476 1.65 -18.14 26.95
C GLY A 476 0.48 -18.17 27.93
N VAL A 477 -0.35 -17.11 28.02
CA VAL A 477 -1.36 -16.96 29.10
C VAL A 477 -2.31 -18.16 29.20
N LYS A 478 -2.81 -18.69 28.08
CA LYS A 478 -3.68 -19.88 28.06
C LYS A 478 -2.98 -21.14 28.60
N ASN A 479 -1.66 -21.18 28.48
CA ASN A 479 -0.81 -22.29 28.90
C ASN A 479 -0.08 -22.01 30.23
N LEU A 480 -0.41 -20.93 30.94
CA LEU A 480 0.31 -20.50 32.16
C LEU A 480 0.44 -21.64 33.18
N LYS A 481 -0.65 -22.36 33.46
CA LYS A 481 -0.63 -23.51 34.38
C LYS A 481 0.36 -24.61 33.95
N LYS A 482 0.39 -24.93 32.65
CA LYS A 482 1.31 -25.93 32.09
C LYS A 482 2.76 -25.45 32.19
N ILE A 483 3.02 -24.19 31.80
CA ILE A 483 4.35 -23.57 31.85
C ILE A 483 4.91 -23.66 33.27
N CYS A 484 4.14 -23.23 34.28
CA CYS A 484 4.56 -23.29 35.68
C CYS A 484 4.85 -24.73 36.13
N ALA A 485 3.94 -25.67 35.87
CA ALA A 485 4.10 -27.07 36.28
C ALA A 485 5.33 -27.74 35.65
N GLU A 486 5.55 -27.54 34.34
CA GLU A 486 6.70 -28.15 33.66
C GLU A 486 8.03 -27.52 34.08
N LEU A 487 8.10 -26.20 34.33
CA LEU A 487 9.33 -25.57 34.85
C LEU A 487 9.73 -26.15 36.20
N VAL A 488 8.78 -26.27 37.14
CA VAL A 488 9.04 -26.82 38.48
C VAL A 488 9.44 -28.29 38.40
N LYS A 489 8.69 -29.10 37.64
CA LYS A 489 8.98 -30.53 37.43
C LYS A 489 10.37 -30.78 36.86
N ASN A 490 10.89 -29.87 36.03
CA ASN A 490 12.21 -30.00 35.40
C ASN A 490 13.35 -29.30 36.17
N GLY A 491 13.10 -28.85 37.41
CA GLY A 491 14.14 -28.44 38.35
C GLY A 491 14.23 -26.94 38.63
N MET A 492 13.26 -26.13 38.20
CA MET A 492 13.17 -24.73 38.62
C MET A 492 12.56 -24.64 40.03
N ASP A 493 13.08 -23.74 40.86
CA ASP A 493 12.55 -23.50 42.20
C ASP A 493 11.10 -23.01 42.12
N ALA A 494 10.20 -23.68 42.84
CA ALA A 494 8.78 -23.34 42.88
C ALA A 494 8.51 -21.93 43.45
N GLN A 495 9.44 -21.40 44.25
CA GLN A 495 9.40 -20.03 44.77
C GLN A 495 9.97 -18.99 43.80
N MET A 496 10.45 -19.39 42.61
CA MET A 496 10.97 -18.47 41.60
C MET A 496 9.94 -17.38 41.27
N PRO A 497 10.29 -16.08 41.38
CA PRO A 497 9.38 -14.98 41.11
C PRO A 497 8.83 -15.00 39.68
N VAL A 498 7.53 -14.71 39.54
CA VAL A 498 6.84 -14.61 38.27
C VAL A 498 5.97 -13.36 38.21
N ALA A 499 5.98 -12.67 37.09
CA ALA A 499 5.01 -11.62 36.78
C ALA A 499 4.24 -11.94 35.51
N VAL A 500 2.95 -11.58 35.47
CA VAL A 500 2.17 -11.54 34.24
C VAL A 500 1.78 -10.10 33.94
N VAL A 501 2.26 -9.59 32.81
CA VAL A 501 2.08 -8.19 32.36
C VAL A 501 1.07 -8.17 31.22
N HIS A 502 -0.15 -7.74 31.51
CA HIS A 502 -1.24 -7.63 30.54
C HIS A 502 -1.25 -6.25 29.88
N ARG A 503 -1.44 -6.21 28.55
CA ARG A 503 -1.46 -4.97 27.74
C ARG A 503 -0.36 -3.98 28.12
N ALA A 504 0.87 -4.49 28.19
CA ALA A 504 2.06 -3.75 28.63
C ALA A 504 2.22 -2.40 27.90
N SER A 505 2.75 -1.38 28.58
CA SER A 505 2.97 -0.02 28.06
C SER A 505 1.73 0.70 27.52
N THR A 506 0.52 0.22 27.84
CA THR A 506 -0.73 0.94 27.55
C THR A 506 -1.34 1.46 28.85
N PRO A 507 -2.24 2.45 28.80
CA PRO A 507 -3.02 2.87 29.97
C PRO A 507 -3.84 1.72 30.59
N TYR A 508 -4.09 0.65 29.85
CA TYR A 508 -4.80 -0.55 30.31
C TYR A 508 -3.87 -1.62 30.91
N GLN A 509 -2.59 -1.29 31.15
CA GLN A 509 -1.62 -2.23 31.70
C GLN A 509 -2.08 -2.73 33.07
N ARG A 510 -2.05 -4.05 33.26
CA ARG A 510 -2.28 -4.69 34.55
C ARG A 510 -1.15 -5.68 34.81
N VAL A 511 -0.55 -5.60 35.99
CA VAL A 511 0.56 -6.47 36.39
C VAL A 511 0.17 -7.23 37.63
N VAL A 512 0.29 -8.56 37.56
CA VAL A 512 0.19 -9.44 38.73
C VAL A 512 1.54 -10.09 38.99
N VAL A 513 1.88 -10.24 40.26
CA VAL A 513 3.16 -10.81 40.73
C VAL A 513 2.87 -11.95 41.69
N GLY A 514 3.66 -13.01 41.60
CA GLY A 514 3.62 -14.19 42.46
C GLY A 514 4.89 -15.02 42.26
N ASN A 515 4.80 -16.32 42.48
CA ASN A 515 5.84 -17.30 42.17
C ASN A 515 5.29 -18.42 41.28
N LEU A 516 6.12 -19.39 40.89
CA LEU A 516 5.67 -20.48 40.01
C LEU A 516 4.52 -21.32 40.59
N GLU A 517 4.37 -21.39 41.92
CA GLU A 517 3.24 -22.09 42.57
C GLU A 517 1.93 -21.28 42.50
N THR A 518 1.99 -19.97 42.69
CA THR A 518 0.82 -19.13 42.98
C THR A 518 0.34 -18.30 41.79
N ILE A 519 1.21 -17.99 40.82
CA ILE A 519 0.92 -16.99 39.78
C ILE A 519 -0.28 -17.35 38.91
N TYR A 520 -0.56 -18.64 38.70
CA TYR A 520 -1.70 -19.08 37.90
C TYR A 520 -3.03 -18.69 38.53
N GLU A 521 -3.18 -18.89 39.84
CA GLU A 521 -4.41 -18.54 40.58
C GLU A 521 -4.56 -17.01 40.63
N ILE A 522 -3.48 -16.29 40.97
CA ILE A 522 -3.47 -14.82 41.02
C ILE A 522 -3.87 -14.22 39.66
N ALA A 523 -3.32 -14.72 38.55
CA ALA A 523 -3.65 -14.22 37.22
C ALA A 523 -5.09 -14.55 36.80
N THR A 524 -5.62 -15.68 37.25
CA THR A 524 -7.00 -16.10 36.98
C THR A 524 -7.99 -15.22 37.74
N ASP A 525 -7.75 -14.97 39.03
CA ASP A 525 -8.57 -14.11 39.88
C ASP A 525 -8.58 -12.66 39.40
N ALA A 526 -7.43 -12.17 38.93
CA ALA A 526 -7.30 -10.86 38.30
C ALA A 526 -7.86 -10.79 36.87
N LYS A 527 -8.40 -11.90 36.32
CA LYS A 527 -8.96 -12.01 34.97
C LYS A 527 -7.98 -11.51 33.90
N ILE A 528 -6.73 -11.97 33.98
CA ILE A 528 -5.70 -11.65 32.99
C ILE A 528 -5.93 -12.51 31.74
N THR A 529 -6.00 -11.86 30.58
CA THR A 529 -6.22 -12.50 29.28
C THR A 529 -5.11 -12.12 28.30
N ALA A 530 -5.12 -12.66 27.08
CA ALA A 530 -4.20 -12.21 26.04
C ALA A 530 -4.56 -10.79 25.55
N PRO A 531 -3.58 -9.98 25.11
CA PRO A 531 -2.13 -10.23 25.10
C PRO A 531 -1.46 -9.95 26.46
N SER A 532 -0.62 -10.87 26.92
CA SER A 532 0.25 -10.67 28.10
C SER A 532 1.61 -11.33 27.94
N LEU A 533 2.58 -10.80 28.70
CA LEU A 533 3.92 -11.35 28.91
C LEU A 533 3.91 -12.15 30.20
N ILE A 534 4.58 -13.30 30.22
CA ILE A 534 4.89 -14.02 31.47
C ILE A 534 6.40 -13.93 31.66
N VAL A 535 6.84 -13.40 32.78
CA VAL A 535 8.26 -13.24 33.11
C VAL A 535 8.58 -14.07 34.32
N VAL A 536 9.55 -14.96 34.20
CA VAL A 536 10.05 -15.81 35.27
C VAL A 536 11.49 -15.40 35.57
N GLY A 537 11.78 -15.03 36.82
CA GLY A 537 13.13 -14.71 37.27
C GLY A 537 13.21 -13.62 38.32
N GLU A 538 14.37 -13.55 38.98
CA GLU A 538 14.68 -12.62 40.08
C GLU A 538 14.48 -11.13 39.75
N VAL A 539 14.52 -10.76 38.47
CA VAL A 539 14.29 -9.37 38.04
C VAL A 539 12.89 -8.87 38.38
N VAL A 540 11.90 -9.76 38.56
CA VAL A 540 10.54 -9.40 38.96
C VAL A 540 10.53 -8.65 40.30
N ASN A 541 11.43 -9.02 41.23
CA ASN A 541 11.56 -8.39 42.53
C ASN A 541 12.00 -6.91 42.46
N LYS A 542 12.49 -6.45 41.31
CA LYS A 542 12.86 -5.03 41.12
C LYS A 542 11.67 -4.13 40.85
N ARG A 543 10.52 -4.71 40.47
CA ARG A 543 9.30 -3.98 40.14
C ARG A 543 8.98 -2.93 41.17
N GLU A 544 8.81 -3.30 42.44
CA GLU A 544 8.39 -2.38 43.51
C GLU A 544 9.23 -1.09 43.61
N LYS A 545 10.48 -1.08 43.15
CA LYS A 545 11.33 0.12 43.16
C LYS A 545 11.36 0.89 41.84
N LEU A 546 10.94 0.27 40.74
CA LEU A 546 11.10 0.77 39.37
C LEU A 546 9.76 1.03 38.66
N ARG A 547 8.65 1.08 39.41
CA ARG A 547 7.29 1.34 38.90
C ARG A 547 7.06 2.82 38.56
N PHE A 548 7.65 3.32 37.49
CA PHE A 548 7.47 4.72 37.08
C PHE A 548 6.20 4.98 36.25
N PHE A 549 5.57 3.94 35.71
CA PHE A 549 4.48 4.08 34.73
C PHE A 549 3.08 3.88 35.32
N ASP A 550 2.87 2.77 36.03
CA ASP A 550 1.57 2.42 36.62
C ASP A 550 1.30 3.04 38.01
N GLU A 551 2.13 3.99 38.42
CA GLU A 551 1.94 4.84 39.61
C GLU A 551 1.60 6.29 39.25
N LYS A 552 1.49 6.62 37.95
CA LYS A 552 1.17 7.97 37.52
C LYS A 552 -0.26 8.37 37.93
N PRO A 553 -0.52 9.66 38.21
CA PRO A 553 -1.80 10.09 38.80
C PRO A 553 -3.05 9.76 37.98
N LEU A 554 -2.95 9.78 36.64
CA LEU A 554 -4.07 9.47 35.75
C LEU A 554 -3.97 8.06 35.15
N PHE A 555 -3.11 7.20 35.69
CA PHE A 555 -2.95 5.85 35.15
C PHE A 555 -4.27 5.07 35.14
N GLY A 556 -4.61 4.49 33.98
CA GLY A 556 -5.87 3.78 33.79
C GLY A 556 -7.11 4.65 33.59
N LYS A 557 -6.98 5.98 33.65
CA LYS A 557 -8.09 6.92 33.44
C LYS A 557 -8.28 7.24 31.97
N THR A 558 -9.52 7.13 31.48
CA THR A 558 -9.89 7.52 30.12
C THR A 558 -10.63 8.84 30.12
N ILE A 559 -10.15 9.81 29.32
CA ILE A 559 -10.61 11.20 29.35
C ILE A 559 -10.99 11.67 27.95
N ILE A 560 -12.23 12.11 27.76
CA ILE A 560 -12.67 12.73 26.50
C ILE A 560 -12.23 14.19 26.46
N VAL A 561 -11.57 14.57 25.36
CA VAL A 561 -11.14 15.94 25.05
C VAL A 561 -12.02 16.49 23.93
N THR A 562 -12.89 17.48 24.23
CA THR A 562 -13.93 17.95 23.28
C THR A 562 -13.52 19.16 22.41
N ARG A 563 -12.25 19.59 22.45
CA ARG A 563 -11.77 20.84 21.81
C ARG A 563 -11.53 20.65 20.30
N SER A 564 -11.23 21.71 19.56
CA SER A 564 -10.81 21.60 18.15
C SER A 564 -9.53 20.76 18.01
N ARG A 565 -9.31 20.12 16.85
CA ARG A 565 -8.16 19.22 16.60
C ARG A 565 -6.81 19.85 16.97
N GLU A 566 -6.54 21.07 16.51
CA GLU A 566 -5.27 21.76 16.76
C GLU A 566 -5.01 22.02 18.26
N GLN A 567 -6.06 22.23 19.05
CA GLN A 567 -5.97 22.55 20.49
C GLN A 567 -6.18 21.34 21.40
N SER A 568 -6.67 20.22 20.87
CA SER A 568 -6.83 18.96 21.61
C SER A 568 -5.48 18.30 21.89
N SER A 569 -4.53 18.43 20.95
CA SER A 569 -3.15 17.92 21.05
C SER A 569 -2.47 18.25 22.39
N GLN A 570 -2.49 19.51 22.82
CA GLN A 570 -1.84 19.96 24.06
C GLN A 570 -2.42 19.33 25.33
N MET A 571 -3.74 19.13 25.38
CA MET A 571 -4.39 18.51 26.54
C MET A 571 -4.17 17.00 26.52
N SER A 572 -4.30 16.37 25.35
CA SER A 572 -4.02 14.95 25.14
C SER A 572 -2.58 14.58 25.54
N GLU A 573 -1.59 15.36 25.11
CA GLU A 573 -0.17 15.17 25.48
C GLU A 573 0.01 15.16 26.99
N LYS A 574 -0.53 16.16 27.70
CA LYS A 574 -0.46 16.23 29.17
C LYS A 574 -1.16 15.06 29.86
N ILE A 575 -2.30 14.63 29.33
CA ILE A 575 -3.02 13.46 29.87
C ILE A 575 -2.13 12.20 29.74
N VAL A 576 -1.49 11.99 28.58
CA VAL A 576 -0.56 10.87 28.35
C VAL A 576 0.67 10.96 29.26
N GLU A 577 1.26 12.15 29.44
CA GLU A 577 2.38 12.37 30.35
C GLU A 577 2.03 11.95 31.79
N LEU A 578 0.79 12.24 32.22
CA LEU A 578 0.23 11.85 33.52
C LEU A 578 -0.30 10.40 33.57
N GLY A 579 -0.12 9.61 32.50
CA GLY A 579 -0.45 8.19 32.43
C GLY A 579 -1.88 7.87 31.98
N GLY A 580 -2.69 8.88 31.67
CA GLY A 580 -4.06 8.73 31.21
C GLY A 580 -4.18 8.40 29.72
N ASN A 581 -5.41 8.07 29.32
CA ASN A 581 -5.80 7.75 27.95
C ASN A 581 -6.72 8.85 27.39
N PRO A 582 -6.21 9.79 26.60
CA PRO A 582 -7.06 10.80 25.98
C PRO A 582 -7.81 10.22 24.79
N ILE A 583 -9.11 10.50 24.72
CA ILE A 583 -9.94 10.29 23.54
C ILE A 583 -10.26 11.65 22.95
N GLU A 584 -9.62 11.98 21.84
CA GLU A 584 -9.92 13.19 21.10
C GLU A 584 -11.27 13.04 20.42
N TYR A 585 -12.24 13.83 20.88
CA TYR A 585 -13.56 13.91 20.26
C TYR A 585 -13.90 15.36 19.95
N PRO A 586 -13.24 15.97 18.95
CA PRO A 586 -13.50 17.35 18.61
C PRO A 586 -14.97 17.59 18.27
N THR A 587 -15.60 18.53 18.97
CA THR A 587 -16.99 18.93 18.69
C THR A 587 -17.07 20.21 17.88
N ILE A 588 -15.97 20.98 17.84
CA ILE A 588 -15.88 22.26 17.15
C ILE A 588 -14.77 22.24 16.09
N LYS A 589 -15.03 22.95 14.99
CA LYS A 589 -14.04 23.32 13.97
C LYS A 589 -14.00 24.82 13.83
N ILE A 590 -12.80 25.38 13.81
CA ILE A 590 -12.58 26.80 13.54
C ILE A 590 -12.38 26.97 12.05
N VAL A 591 -13.25 27.73 11.41
CA VAL A 591 -13.20 27.99 9.97
C VAL A 591 -12.94 29.47 9.75
N PRO A 592 -11.83 29.85 9.09
CA PRO A 592 -11.62 31.22 8.64
C PRO A 592 -12.78 31.65 7.75
N ILE A 593 -13.32 32.86 7.98
CA ILE A 593 -14.35 33.46 7.14
C ILE A 593 -13.94 34.89 6.80
N ASN A 594 -14.53 35.45 5.74
CA ASN A 594 -14.26 36.83 5.31
C ASN A 594 -12.76 37.11 5.09
N GLU A 595 -12.00 36.13 4.60
CA GLU A 595 -10.53 36.25 4.48
C GLU A 595 -10.11 37.44 3.63
N ALA A 596 -10.79 37.71 2.51
CA ALA A 596 -10.53 38.88 1.68
C ALA A 596 -10.74 40.20 2.44
N ALA A 597 -11.80 40.30 3.24
CA ALA A 597 -12.07 41.49 4.05
C ALA A 597 -11.04 41.63 5.20
N CYS A 598 -10.59 40.51 5.76
CA CYS A 598 -9.49 40.51 6.74
C CYS A 598 -8.19 41.01 6.09
N ASP A 599 -7.86 40.53 4.89
CA ASP A 599 -6.68 40.96 4.14
C ASP A 599 -6.76 42.46 3.77
N GLU A 600 -7.95 42.99 3.46
CA GLU A 600 -8.17 44.43 3.28
C GLU A 600 -7.91 45.23 4.56
N LYS A 601 -8.45 44.79 5.70
CA LYS A 601 -8.21 45.44 6.99
C LYS A 601 -6.72 45.39 7.39
N VAL A 602 -6.03 44.30 7.07
CA VAL A 602 -4.57 44.18 7.22
C VAL A 602 -3.82 45.17 6.33
N LYS A 603 -4.25 45.38 5.07
CA LYS A 603 -3.64 46.40 4.19
C LYS A 603 -3.78 47.80 4.77
N GLU A 604 -4.92 48.10 5.38
CA GLU A 604 -5.24 49.37 6.03
C GLU A 604 -4.82 49.45 7.51
N LEU A 605 -3.99 48.53 7.99
CA LEU A 605 -3.64 48.43 9.41
C LEU A 605 -3.02 49.72 9.98
N ASP A 606 -2.38 50.52 9.14
CA ASP A 606 -1.81 51.83 9.46
C ASP A 606 -2.85 52.93 9.77
N LYS A 607 -4.13 52.70 9.45
CA LYS A 607 -5.24 53.61 9.77
C LYS A 607 -5.78 53.42 11.19
N TYR A 608 -5.39 52.36 11.88
CA TYR A 608 -5.84 52.04 13.24
C TYR A 608 -4.82 52.51 14.27
N THR A 609 -5.30 52.80 15.47
CA THR A 609 -4.43 53.11 16.63
C THR A 609 -4.38 51.95 17.62
N HIS A 610 -5.42 51.11 17.63
CA HIS A 610 -5.54 49.98 18.55
C HIS A 610 -6.00 48.72 17.80
N ILE A 611 -5.54 47.56 18.27
CA ILE A 611 -6.08 46.26 17.85
C ILE A 611 -6.38 45.41 19.09
N VAL A 612 -7.55 44.78 19.12
CA VAL A 612 -8.02 44.01 20.27
C VAL A 612 -8.23 42.56 19.86
N PHE A 613 -7.41 41.65 20.40
CA PHE A 613 -7.56 40.22 20.22
C PHE A 613 -8.31 39.59 21.38
N THR A 614 -9.47 39.02 21.06
CA THR A 614 -10.36 38.38 22.04
C THR A 614 -10.21 36.86 22.10
N SER A 615 -9.25 36.29 21.36
CA SER A 615 -9.01 34.84 21.33
C SER A 615 -7.66 34.52 20.68
N ILE A 616 -7.12 33.34 21.00
CA ILE A 616 -5.94 32.76 20.32
C ILE A 616 -6.21 32.63 18.82
N ASN A 617 -7.35 32.03 18.43
CA ASN A 617 -7.73 31.82 17.03
C ASN A 617 -7.78 33.13 16.23
N GLY A 618 -8.24 34.22 16.86
CA GLY A 618 -8.24 35.55 16.24
C GLY A 618 -6.83 36.05 15.93
N VAL A 619 -5.85 35.76 16.79
CA VAL A 619 -4.43 36.06 16.53
C VAL A 619 -3.93 35.23 15.35
N GLU A 620 -4.16 33.91 15.35
CA GLU A 620 -3.58 33.01 14.34
C GLU A 620 -4.08 33.35 12.93
N ILE A 621 -5.40 33.46 12.77
CA ILE A 621 -6.04 33.73 11.48
C ILE A 621 -5.68 35.14 10.97
N PHE A 622 -5.54 36.11 11.87
CA PHE A 622 -5.10 37.45 11.49
C PHE A 622 -3.63 37.45 11.04
N PHE A 623 -2.77 36.62 11.64
CA PHE A 623 -1.38 36.45 11.19
C PHE A 623 -1.27 35.71 9.86
N ASP A 624 -2.18 34.79 9.54
CA ASP A 624 -2.24 34.18 8.20
C ASP A 624 -2.66 35.22 7.15
N SER A 625 -3.63 36.08 7.48
CA SER A 625 -4.00 37.25 6.67
C SER A 625 -2.84 38.23 6.48
N LEU A 626 -2.03 38.44 7.53
CA LEU A 626 -0.79 39.24 7.48
C LEU A 626 0.20 38.70 6.46
N LYS A 627 0.48 37.39 6.51
CA LYS A 627 1.37 36.69 5.56
C LYS A 627 0.86 36.76 4.13
N ARG A 628 -0.43 36.47 3.91
CA ARG A 628 -1.07 36.56 2.57
C ARG A 628 -0.99 37.97 1.99
N SER A 629 -1.05 38.98 2.85
CA SER A 629 -0.93 40.39 2.48
C SER A 629 0.52 40.87 2.32
N GLY A 630 1.52 39.98 2.45
CA GLY A 630 2.95 40.33 2.34
C GLY A 630 3.47 41.21 3.48
N LYS A 631 2.77 41.25 4.63
CA LYS A 631 3.16 41.99 5.83
C LYS A 631 3.73 41.02 6.88
N ASP A 632 4.38 41.56 7.89
CA ASP A 632 4.84 40.83 9.06
C ASP A 632 4.59 41.64 10.34
N ALA A 633 5.12 41.16 11.48
CA ALA A 633 4.94 41.76 12.79
C ALA A 633 5.29 43.27 12.85
N ARG A 634 6.15 43.77 11.95
CA ARG A 634 6.48 45.21 11.87
C ARG A 634 5.26 46.09 11.55
N ALA A 635 4.24 45.53 10.92
CA ALA A 635 3.00 46.23 10.60
C ALA A 635 2.23 46.70 11.86
N PHE A 636 2.50 46.09 13.02
CA PHE A 636 1.89 46.45 14.30
C PHE A 636 2.60 47.60 15.02
N GLY A 637 3.76 48.07 14.53
CA GLY A 637 4.66 48.95 15.29
C GLY A 637 4.10 50.32 15.73
N LYS A 638 2.91 50.71 15.26
CA LYS A 638 2.19 51.93 15.68
C LYS A 638 0.89 51.65 16.44
N LEU A 639 0.52 50.38 16.61
CA LEU A 639 -0.71 49.97 17.25
C LEU A 639 -0.47 49.69 18.73
N HIS A 640 -1.45 50.06 19.55
CA HIS A 640 -1.57 49.55 20.90
C HIS A 640 -2.32 48.21 20.85
N ILE A 641 -1.66 47.14 21.28
CA ILE A 641 -2.13 45.76 21.17
C ILE A 641 -2.77 45.33 22.48
N THR A 642 -4.04 44.94 22.43
CA THR A 642 -4.76 44.40 23.59
C THR A 642 -5.04 42.91 23.43
N ALA A 643 -4.81 42.14 24.48
CA ALA A 643 -5.18 40.73 24.55
C ALA A 643 -6.15 40.49 25.72
N ILE A 644 -7.22 39.72 25.50
CA ILE A 644 -8.24 39.46 26.54
C ILE A 644 -7.74 38.64 27.74
N GLY A 645 -6.64 37.88 27.58
CA GLY A 645 -6.11 37.01 28.62
C GLY A 645 -4.77 36.39 28.25
N GLU A 646 -4.20 35.62 29.18
CA GLU A 646 -2.83 35.08 29.09
C GLU A 646 -2.58 34.21 27.85
N GLY A 647 -3.52 33.35 27.47
CA GLY A 647 -3.38 32.50 26.27
C GLY A 647 -3.22 33.33 24.99
N THR A 648 -4.02 34.37 24.84
CA THR A 648 -3.94 35.30 23.70
C THR A 648 -2.64 36.12 23.74
N LYS A 649 -2.21 36.57 24.93
CA LYS A 649 -0.93 37.26 25.15
C LYS A 649 0.26 36.37 24.74
N ASN A 650 0.28 35.11 25.16
CA ASN A 650 1.35 34.18 24.82
C ASN A 650 1.38 33.86 23.33
N SER A 651 0.21 33.76 22.68
CA SER A 651 0.11 33.58 21.22
C SER A 651 0.73 34.76 20.45
N LEU A 652 0.50 36.00 20.91
CA LEU A 652 1.16 37.20 20.38
C LEU A 652 2.68 37.18 20.63
N LEU A 653 3.10 36.83 21.86
CA LEU A 653 4.51 36.81 22.26
C LEU A 653 5.33 35.80 21.44
N SER A 654 4.78 34.62 21.17
CA SER A 654 5.40 33.61 20.31
C SER A 654 5.64 34.10 18.87
N ARG A 655 4.95 35.17 18.46
CA ARG A 655 5.04 35.83 17.15
C ARG A 655 5.78 37.17 17.22
N GLY A 656 6.47 37.44 18.33
CA GLY A 656 7.29 38.63 18.53
C GLY A 656 6.53 39.90 18.90
N LEU A 657 5.26 39.80 19.32
CA LEU A 657 4.45 40.94 19.76
C LEU A 657 4.15 40.88 21.25
N THR A 658 4.39 41.98 21.96
CA THR A 658 3.98 42.14 23.36
C THR A 658 2.63 42.85 23.38
N ALA A 659 1.65 42.31 24.12
CA ALA A 659 0.40 43.02 24.37
C ALA A 659 0.64 44.16 25.37
N ASP A 660 0.23 45.37 25.02
CA ASP A 660 0.33 46.56 25.85
C ASP A 660 -0.68 46.56 27.00
N PHE A 661 -1.83 45.91 26.80
CA PHE A 661 -2.86 45.74 27.83
C PHE A 661 -3.45 44.33 27.86
N VAL A 662 -3.63 43.80 29.08
CA VAL A 662 -4.33 42.55 29.40
C VAL A 662 -5.12 42.78 30.69
N PRO A 663 -6.44 42.49 30.74
CA PRO A 663 -7.24 42.70 31.94
C PRO A 663 -6.92 41.66 33.04
N ASP A 664 -7.11 42.05 34.31
CA ASP A 664 -6.88 41.18 35.48
C ASP A 664 -7.83 39.96 35.52
N LYS A 665 -9.03 40.11 34.96
CA LYS A 665 -10.01 39.03 34.78
C LYS A 665 -10.35 38.88 33.30
N TYR A 666 -10.37 37.64 32.82
CA TYR A 666 -10.47 37.32 31.40
C TYR A 666 -11.91 37.33 30.87
N VAL A 667 -12.64 38.43 31.07
CA VAL A 667 -14.03 38.62 30.64
C VAL A 667 -14.19 39.94 29.86
N GLY A 668 -15.20 40.01 28.98
CA GLY A 668 -15.37 41.15 28.07
C GLY A 668 -15.68 42.46 28.78
N GLU A 669 -16.35 42.40 29.93
CA GLU A 669 -16.69 43.52 30.80
C GLU A 669 -15.43 44.19 31.37
N GLU A 670 -14.49 43.41 31.86
CA GLU A 670 -13.24 43.90 32.46
C GLU A 670 -12.27 44.40 31.37
N LEU A 671 -12.28 43.74 30.20
CA LEU A 671 -11.57 44.23 29.01
C LEU A 671 -12.03 45.65 28.64
N VAL A 672 -13.35 45.88 28.60
CA VAL A 672 -13.91 47.21 28.28
C VAL A 672 -13.56 48.21 29.38
N ASN A 673 -13.75 47.87 30.65
CA ASN A 673 -13.47 48.76 31.78
C ASN A 673 -12.01 49.21 31.84
N GLY A 674 -11.07 48.29 31.56
CA GLY A 674 -9.64 48.60 31.60
C GLY A 674 -9.11 49.27 30.31
N LEU A 675 -9.69 48.96 29.15
CA LEU A 675 -9.27 49.57 27.88
C LEU A 675 -9.91 50.95 27.65
N ALA A 676 -11.14 51.18 28.09
CA ALA A 676 -11.86 52.44 27.86
C ALA A 676 -11.08 53.71 28.29
N PRO A 677 -10.37 53.74 29.43
CA PRO A 677 -9.54 54.89 29.83
C PRO A 677 -8.35 55.17 28.92
N LEU A 678 -7.91 54.17 28.13
CA LEU A 678 -6.79 54.28 27.18
C LEU A 678 -7.25 54.77 25.80
N LEU A 679 -8.56 54.88 25.58
CA LEU A 679 -9.14 55.29 24.30
C LEU A 679 -9.57 56.77 24.32
N THR A 680 -9.35 57.44 23.19
CA THR A 680 -9.81 58.81 22.92
C THR A 680 -10.82 58.82 21.77
N LYS A 681 -11.54 59.93 21.56
CA LYS A 681 -12.47 60.06 20.42
C LYS A 681 -11.79 59.91 19.04
N ASP A 682 -10.49 60.22 18.98
CA ASP A 682 -9.67 60.09 17.76
C ASP A 682 -9.07 58.68 17.60
N SER A 683 -9.22 57.81 18.61
CA SER A 683 -8.76 56.42 18.51
C SER A 683 -9.57 55.65 17.49
N ARG A 684 -8.94 54.68 16.83
CA ARG A 684 -9.62 53.79 15.89
C ARG A 684 -9.22 52.36 16.18
N VAL A 685 -10.21 51.54 16.54
CA VAL A 685 -10.01 50.19 17.07
C VAL A 685 -10.38 49.16 16.00
N LEU A 686 -9.50 48.19 15.76
CA LEU A 686 -9.79 46.99 14.97
C LEU A 686 -10.00 45.79 15.90
N ILE A 687 -11.09 45.04 15.70
CA ILE A 687 -11.40 43.84 16.50
C ILE A 687 -11.61 42.63 15.59
N PRO A 688 -10.57 41.79 15.40
CA PRO A 688 -10.73 40.46 14.82
C PRO A 688 -11.40 39.52 15.83
N ARG A 689 -12.59 39.00 15.50
CA ARG A 689 -13.36 38.14 16.41
C ARG A 689 -14.04 36.96 15.71
N SER A 690 -14.49 36.01 16.52
CA SER A 690 -15.42 34.96 16.05
C SER A 690 -16.77 35.56 15.70
N LYS A 691 -17.41 35.11 14.62
CA LYS A 691 -18.82 35.40 14.29
C LYS A 691 -19.78 35.02 15.43
N ASN A 692 -19.51 33.92 16.14
CA ASN A 692 -20.34 33.40 17.23
C ASN A 692 -20.14 34.13 18.57
N ALA A 693 -19.14 35.01 18.68
CA ALA A 693 -18.87 35.73 19.93
C ALA A 693 -19.95 36.79 20.25
N ARG A 694 -20.11 37.13 21.55
CA ARG A 694 -20.96 38.23 21.98
C ARG A 694 -20.44 39.56 21.42
N ILE A 695 -21.35 40.42 20.96
CA ILE A 695 -21.03 41.74 20.41
C ILE A 695 -20.78 42.82 21.48
N TYR A 696 -20.83 42.47 22.76
CA TYR A 696 -20.73 43.40 23.89
C TYR A 696 -19.49 44.31 23.81
N VAL A 697 -18.29 43.74 23.61
CA VAL A 697 -17.04 44.52 23.52
C VAL A 697 -17.09 45.53 22.36
N VAL A 698 -17.62 45.12 21.21
CA VAL A 698 -17.79 46.01 20.05
C VAL A 698 -18.77 47.13 20.38
N GLN A 699 -19.91 46.80 20.98
CA GLN A 699 -20.96 47.76 21.31
C GLN A 699 -20.52 48.80 22.32
N GLU A 700 -19.84 48.40 23.40
CA GLU A 700 -19.41 49.33 24.44
C GLU A 700 -18.25 50.22 23.97
N LEU A 701 -17.26 49.68 23.27
CA LEU A 701 -16.14 50.48 22.75
C LEU A 701 -16.60 51.47 21.66
N SER A 702 -17.63 51.10 20.87
CA SER A 702 -18.21 51.99 19.85
C SER A 702 -18.89 53.24 20.43
N LYS A 703 -19.22 53.25 21.73
CA LYS A 703 -19.72 54.45 22.41
C LYS A 703 -18.63 55.51 22.64
N ILE A 704 -17.36 55.11 22.57
CA ILE A 704 -16.20 55.96 22.88
C ILE A 704 -15.54 56.47 21.60
N CYS A 705 -15.30 55.58 20.63
CA CYS A 705 -14.53 55.87 19.42
C CYS A 705 -14.96 54.96 18.24
N PRO A 706 -14.53 55.25 17.00
CA PRO A 706 -14.77 54.36 15.86
C PRO A 706 -14.15 52.96 16.05
N VAL A 707 -15.00 51.93 15.98
CA VAL A 707 -14.61 50.52 16.06
C VAL A 707 -14.97 49.82 14.76
N ASP A 708 -13.97 49.22 14.10
CA ASP A 708 -14.15 48.31 12.98
C ASP A 708 -14.07 46.86 13.50
N GLU A 709 -15.14 46.09 13.37
CA GLU A 709 -15.10 44.65 13.63
C GLU A 709 -14.84 43.87 12.34
N ILE A 710 -14.02 42.82 12.42
CA ILE A 710 -13.90 41.81 11.37
C ILE A 710 -14.21 40.45 11.98
N GLN A 711 -15.29 39.84 11.50
CA GLN A 711 -15.59 38.45 11.79
C GLN A 711 -14.61 37.61 10.96
N SER A 712 -13.47 37.25 11.56
CA SER A 712 -12.37 36.57 10.87
C SER A 712 -12.52 35.06 10.86
N TYR A 713 -13.38 34.51 11.73
CA TYR A 713 -13.64 33.07 11.80
C TYR A 713 -15.02 32.74 12.37
N GLU A 714 -15.50 31.55 12.06
CA GLU A 714 -16.71 30.95 12.61
C GLU A 714 -16.35 29.65 13.34
N THR A 715 -17.00 29.41 14.48
CA THR A 715 -16.94 28.12 15.17
C THR A 715 -18.13 27.31 14.70
N ILE A 716 -17.87 26.27 13.91
CA ILE A 716 -18.90 25.34 13.43
C ILE A 716 -18.75 23.99 14.13
N ARG A 717 -19.78 23.13 14.01
CA ARG A 717 -19.72 21.76 14.50
C ARG A 717 -18.76 20.93 13.65
N GLU A 718 -17.91 20.13 14.30
CA GLU A 718 -17.06 19.14 13.63
C GLU A 718 -17.79 17.80 13.59
N ASP A 719 -18.31 17.43 12.42
CA ASP A 719 -19.06 16.18 12.21
C ASP A 719 -18.15 15.00 11.85
N HIS A 720 -16.89 15.25 11.48
CA HIS A 720 -15.95 14.16 11.25
C HIS A 720 -15.65 13.45 12.59
N VAL A 721 -15.82 12.12 12.59
CA VAL A 721 -15.54 11.25 13.73
C VAL A 721 -14.47 10.25 13.33
N THR A 722 -13.34 10.25 14.05
CA THR A 722 -12.34 9.17 13.97
C THR A 722 -12.66 8.05 14.95
N VAL A 723 -13.21 8.39 16.12
CA VAL A 723 -13.63 7.45 17.18
C VAL A 723 -14.98 7.91 17.75
N ASP A 724 -15.99 7.03 17.74
CA ASP A 724 -17.28 7.28 18.39
C ASP A 724 -17.24 6.78 19.84
N PRO A 725 -17.28 7.67 20.86
CA PRO A 725 -17.19 7.28 22.26
C PRO A 725 -18.51 6.75 22.84
N LEU A 726 -19.62 6.73 22.08
CA LEU A 726 -20.94 6.38 22.60
C LEU A 726 -20.96 4.99 23.27
N GLU A 727 -20.38 3.97 22.63
CA GLU A 727 -20.33 2.63 23.22
C GLU A 727 -19.45 2.58 24.47
N MET A 728 -18.33 3.33 24.48
CA MET A 728 -17.46 3.44 25.66
C MET A 728 -18.19 4.12 26.83
N LEU A 729 -18.98 5.16 26.55
CA LEU A 729 -19.83 5.83 27.54
C LEU A 729 -20.89 4.87 28.10
N LYS A 730 -21.57 4.10 27.24
CA LYS A 730 -22.56 3.09 27.66
C LYS A 730 -21.93 1.99 28.53
N ASN A 731 -20.73 1.55 28.17
CA ASN A 731 -19.98 0.53 28.91
C ASN A 731 -19.28 1.07 30.16
N LYS A 732 -19.36 2.38 30.44
CA LYS A 732 -18.69 3.06 31.56
C LYS A 732 -17.17 2.94 31.52
N GLU A 733 -16.61 3.01 30.32
CA GLU A 733 -15.17 2.97 30.07
C GLU A 733 -14.52 4.36 30.05
N ILE A 734 -15.33 5.43 30.17
CA ILE A 734 -14.89 6.82 30.23
C ILE A 734 -14.99 7.32 31.68
N ASP A 735 -13.87 7.79 32.23
CA ASP A 735 -13.83 8.35 33.58
C ASP A 735 -14.24 9.83 33.58
N TYR A 736 -13.73 10.62 32.60
CA TYR A 736 -13.93 12.07 32.56
C TYR A 736 -14.31 12.58 31.15
N ILE A 737 -15.13 13.63 31.11
CA ILE A 737 -15.45 14.39 29.89
C ILE A 737 -15.11 15.85 30.15
N THR A 738 -14.29 16.45 29.28
CA THR A 738 -13.79 17.81 29.48
C THR A 738 -14.44 18.79 28.53
N PHE A 739 -15.08 19.83 29.07
CA PHE A 739 -15.76 20.88 28.30
C PHE A 739 -15.03 22.22 28.43
N THR A 740 -14.50 22.69 27.30
CA THR A 740 -13.70 23.93 27.25
C THR A 740 -14.49 25.18 26.87
N SER A 741 -15.76 25.04 26.48
CA SER A 741 -16.67 26.16 26.23
C SER A 741 -18.13 25.71 26.21
N SER A 742 -19.07 26.64 26.37
CA SER A 742 -20.50 26.37 26.24
C SER A 742 -20.86 25.73 24.88
N THR A 743 -20.20 26.14 23.79
CA THR A 743 -20.41 25.56 22.45
C THR A 743 -19.94 24.10 22.39
N THR A 744 -18.85 23.75 23.09
CA THR A 744 -18.40 22.36 23.11
C THR A 744 -19.41 21.43 23.76
N VAL A 745 -20.11 21.88 24.81
CA VAL A 745 -21.18 21.13 25.49
C VAL A 745 -22.35 20.89 24.53
N GLU A 746 -22.83 21.95 23.88
CA GLU A 746 -23.97 21.90 22.96
C GLU A 746 -23.72 20.93 21.81
N PHE A 747 -22.60 21.09 21.11
CA PHE A 747 -22.27 20.22 20.00
C PHE A 747 -21.92 18.79 20.44
N PHE A 748 -21.41 18.59 21.66
CA PHE A 748 -21.22 17.23 22.19
C PHE A 748 -22.56 16.51 22.37
N VAL A 749 -23.55 17.17 22.98
CA VAL A 749 -24.89 16.60 23.19
C VAL A 749 -25.59 16.34 21.86
N GLU A 750 -25.50 17.27 20.90
CA GLU A 750 -26.05 17.07 19.57
C GLU A 750 -25.42 15.87 18.84
N LYS A 751 -24.09 15.72 18.95
CA LYS A 751 -23.33 14.70 18.23
C LYS A 751 -23.49 13.30 18.86
N ILE A 752 -23.54 13.21 20.19
CA ILE A 752 -23.81 11.96 20.91
C ILE A 752 -25.31 11.62 20.86
N GLY A 753 -26.18 12.62 20.89
CA GLY A 753 -27.65 12.48 20.92
C GLY A 753 -28.22 12.69 22.32
N ALA A 754 -29.23 13.57 22.43
CA ALA A 754 -29.86 13.93 23.69
C ALA A 754 -30.52 12.74 24.44
N GLN A 755 -30.89 11.68 23.72
CA GLN A 755 -31.39 10.43 24.32
C GLN A 755 -30.33 9.67 25.15
N HIS A 756 -29.05 10.01 25.00
CA HIS A 756 -27.93 9.34 25.67
C HIS A 756 -27.35 10.13 26.86
N LEU A 757 -28.07 11.15 27.37
CA LEU A 757 -27.65 11.94 28.53
C LEU A 757 -27.32 11.08 29.77
N ALA A 758 -28.02 9.97 29.99
CA ALA A 758 -27.71 9.06 31.09
C ALA A 758 -26.33 8.40 30.96
N ALA A 759 -25.86 8.13 29.73
CA ALA A 759 -24.53 7.60 29.47
C ALA A 759 -23.45 8.69 29.62
N ILE A 760 -23.74 9.93 29.20
CA ILE A 760 -22.86 11.08 29.41
C ILE A 760 -22.64 11.32 30.91
N ASN A 761 -23.73 11.39 31.68
CA ASN A 761 -23.71 11.59 33.13
C ASN A 761 -23.18 10.40 33.94
N ALA A 762 -22.88 9.27 33.29
CA ALA A 762 -22.18 8.16 33.95
C ALA A 762 -20.67 8.42 34.08
N ALA A 763 -20.12 9.34 33.27
CA ALA A 763 -18.75 9.84 33.38
C ALA A 763 -18.72 11.19 34.10
N LYS A 764 -17.61 11.51 34.77
CA LYS A 764 -17.45 12.78 35.48
C LYS A 764 -17.27 13.92 34.49
N CYS A 765 -18.13 14.93 34.55
CA CYS A 765 -18.07 16.08 33.65
C CYS A 765 -17.26 17.21 34.27
N VAL A 766 -16.24 17.66 33.53
CA VAL A 766 -15.27 18.68 33.93
C VAL A 766 -15.49 19.93 33.09
N SER A 767 -15.83 21.04 33.73
CA SER A 767 -16.06 22.32 33.08
C SER A 767 -14.87 23.26 33.29
N ILE A 768 -14.48 23.99 32.25
CA ILE A 768 -13.44 25.02 32.34
C ILE A 768 -13.85 26.23 33.20
N GLY A 769 -15.15 26.43 33.46
CA GLY A 769 -15.62 27.54 34.27
C GLY A 769 -17.13 27.80 34.23
N PRO A 770 -17.61 28.83 34.95
CA PRO A 770 -19.03 28.97 35.33
C PRO A 770 -20.03 29.03 34.15
N GLN A 771 -19.66 29.67 33.04
CA GLN A 771 -20.56 29.77 31.87
C GLN A 771 -20.72 28.43 31.14
N THR A 772 -19.67 27.62 31.11
CA THR A 772 -19.72 26.27 30.55
C THR A 772 -20.52 25.36 31.48
N SER A 773 -20.34 25.49 32.79
CA SER A 773 -21.10 24.75 33.80
C SER A 773 -22.59 25.04 33.72
N LYS A 774 -22.96 26.32 33.57
CA LYS A 774 -24.36 26.72 33.36
C LYS A 774 -24.96 26.05 32.12
N LYS A 775 -24.24 26.03 30.99
CA LYS A 775 -24.70 25.39 29.76
C LYS A 775 -24.83 23.86 29.89
N CYS A 776 -23.94 23.21 30.65
CA CYS A 776 -24.08 21.78 30.99
C CYS A 776 -25.41 21.52 31.69
N LEU A 777 -25.71 22.28 32.74
CA LEU A 777 -26.95 22.14 33.51
C LEU A 777 -28.20 22.43 32.67
N GLU A 778 -28.17 23.46 31.81
CA GLU A 778 -29.25 23.79 30.87
C GLU A 778 -29.56 22.63 29.91
N LEU A 779 -28.55 21.84 29.53
CA LEU A 779 -28.68 20.69 28.62
C LEU A 779 -28.83 19.34 29.34
N GLY A 780 -28.99 19.34 30.67
CA GLY A 780 -29.17 18.12 31.46
C GLY A 780 -27.89 17.32 31.71
N ILE A 781 -26.72 17.93 31.54
CA ILE A 781 -25.41 17.38 31.93
C ILE A 781 -25.06 17.86 33.34
N GLY A 782 -24.76 16.92 34.24
CA GLY A 782 -24.22 17.22 35.57
C GLY A 782 -22.83 17.84 35.48
N VAL A 783 -22.45 18.66 36.46
CA VAL A 783 -21.10 19.23 36.55
C VAL A 783 -20.47 18.72 37.83
N ASP A 784 -19.59 17.73 37.72
CA ASP A 784 -18.91 17.12 38.86
C ASP A 784 -17.71 17.96 39.31
N ILE A 785 -17.03 18.58 38.34
CA ILE A 785 -15.79 19.34 38.57
C ILE A 785 -15.85 20.64 37.76
N GLU A 786 -15.67 21.77 38.43
CA GLU A 786 -15.45 23.08 37.81
C GLU A 786 -14.03 23.56 38.12
N ALA A 787 -13.28 23.97 37.09
CA ALA A 787 -11.92 24.46 37.26
C ALA A 787 -11.88 25.84 37.95
N GLU A 788 -11.03 25.99 38.97
CA GLU A 788 -10.79 27.27 39.66
C GLU A 788 -10.10 28.28 38.75
N GLN A 789 -9.13 27.82 37.95
CA GLN A 789 -8.49 28.59 36.90
C GLN A 789 -9.08 28.20 35.55
N TYR A 790 -9.58 29.18 34.79
CA TYR A 790 -10.30 28.94 33.54
C TYR A 790 -9.36 28.66 32.35
N THR A 791 -8.48 27.67 32.52
CA THR A 791 -7.44 27.25 31.58
C THR A 791 -7.42 25.73 31.47
N ILE A 792 -6.76 25.17 30.43
CA ILE A 792 -6.55 23.72 30.32
C ILE A 792 -5.82 23.18 31.56
N GLN A 793 -4.80 23.91 32.04
CA GLN A 793 -4.04 23.48 33.21
C GLN A 793 -4.94 23.42 34.45
N GLY A 794 -5.78 24.44 34.66
CA GLY A 794 -6.72 24.44 35.78
C GLY A 794 -7.72 23.28 35.75
N MET A 795 -8.15 22.85 34.56
CA MET A 795 -8.99 21.64 34.42
C MET A 795 -8.23 20.37 34.80
N LEU A 796 -6.97 20.22 34.36
CA LEU A 796 -6.14 19.07 34.71
C LEU A 796 -5.86 19.02 36.20
N ASP A 797 -5.53 20.15 36.83
CA ASP A 797 -5.30 20.24 38.27
C ASP A 797 -6.56 19.85 39.06
N ALA A 798 -7.74 20.23 38.56
CA ALA A 798 -9.02 19.85 39.15
C ALA A 798 -9.31 18.35 39.03
N ILE A 799 -8.97 17.72 37.90
CA ILE A 799 -9.05 16.26 37.72
C ILE A 799 -8.08 15.55 38.67
N LEU A 800 -6.84 16.04 38.78
CA LEU A 800 -5.83 15.47 39.68
C LEU A 800 -6.28 15.49 41.14
N LYS A 801 -6.81 16.63 41.61
CA LYS A 801 -7.39 16.76 42.96
C LYS A 801 -8.56 15.79 43.21
N ASP A 802 -9.29 15.41 42.17
CA ASP A 802 -10.38 14.43 42.27
C ASP A 802 -9.84 12.99 42.31
N THR A 803 -8.77 12.67 41.59
CA THR A 803 -8.13 11.34 41.65
C THR A 803 -7.40 11.03 42.95
N GLU A 804 -7.03 12.05 43.72
CA GLU A 804 -6.43 11.90 45.05
C GLU A 804 -7.44 11.59 46.18
N LYS A 805 -8.74 11.73 45.91
CA LYS A 805 -9.84 11.44 46.85
C LYS A 805 -10.34 10.01 46.70
#